data_AF-A0A2E6YHW0-F1
#
_entry.id   AF-A0A2E6YHW0-F1
#
_cell.length_a   1.000
_cell.length_b   1.000
_cell.length_c   1.000
_cell.angle_alpha   90.00
_cell.angle_beta   90.00
_cell.angle_gamma   90.00
#
_symmetry.space_group_name_H-M   'P 1'
#
loop_
_entity.id
_entity.type
_entity.pdbx_description
1 polymer ?
#
loop_
_entity_poly.entity_id
_entity_poly.type
_entity_poly.pdbx_seq_one_letter_code
_entity_poly.pdbx_strand_id
1 'polypeptide(L)'
;MKDYNKSLIAISLSTIFATSFAGDYMAIIGVEDSIAKKSGVIEKNITPWKNVGSEFNCTSWTPNVNTIDYGLTFEQSMDCSQNQERNKDIYTVYNTGAEVYERTVTESQTITNNYTQDAIGTKNFKDTQRIGDWTSWINTNTHYDCDTWTPNVNTIDSGTIFTQTRNCKQDQERERNIYDVWADGTETLNSVEKETKTITEQESQSATGTKNIIESERADSWGTWSDTGSHYDCDTWTPSPSTINYGDSFTQTRDCLQNQIRSRNVYDVWTDGNETLNRVETENQTISEQESQSAVGTKNFKDTERADPWSSWTDVNGHYSCGSYSPSTSTVNYGQSFTQTRSCKQDQTRNRDVYDVWADGTETLNRTETSNQTINENESRTATGSKNYVTGTSYGSWSGWSDTGGHYSCGSYSPSTSTVNYGQSFTQTRSCKQDQIRSRKVYNDWADGSRTVKSTETSTKTINENESRSATGTKNYITGTSYGSWSSWSDTGGHYSCGSYSPSTSTVNYGQSFTQTRSCKQDQTRNRTVYNNWADGSKTYKSKETSNQTINENESRSATGTKNYVTHTSKGSWSSWSNSGGQYSCGSYSPDPSTVNYGQSFTQTQTCKQNQTRTQTTYNHWANGTTTTKSTATQTKTINVNNTRSATGTKSVVTSTYYGSWSSWEYRGYHTQMRCDLYERERFKYRTWSDGRTEAYKVNWEEKCGSWTDSGEYDI
;
A
#
# COMPACT_ATOMS: atom_id res chain seq x y z
N MET A 1 25.98 -226.91 -47.17
CA MET A 1 25.45 -228.29 -47.34
C MET A 1 24.91 -228.33 -48.78
N LYS A 2 25.41 -229.15 -49.71
CA LYS A 2 25.38 -230.64 -49.83
C LYS A 2 23.94 -231.17 -50.09
N ASP A 3 23.67 -232.12 -51.01
CA ASP A 3 24.50 -232.75 -52.08
C ASP A 3 23.68 -233.65 -53.07
N TYR A 4 24.20 -233.84 -54.30
CA TYR A 4 24.26 -235.05 -55.18
C TYR A 4 23.08 -235.96 -55.70
N ASN A 5 23.06 -236.11 -57.05
CA ASN A 5 23.34 -237.31 -57.93
C ASN A 5 22.38 -238.50 -58.21
N LYS A 6 22.79 -239.27 -59.27
CA LYS A 6 22.22 -240.48 -59.93
C LYS A 6 22.58 -241.83 -59.25
N SER A 7 22.01 -242.96 -59.73
CA SER A 7 22.70 -244.02 -60.55
C SER A 7 22.46 -245.53 -60.21
N LEU A 8 22.81 -246.41 -61.19
CA LEU A 8 23.43 -247.78 -61.10
C LEU A 8 22.67 -249.11 -60.72
N ILE A 9 22.75 -250.07 -61.67
CA ILE A 9 23.34 -251.45 -61.61
C ILE A 9 22.56 -252.76 -61.23
N ALA A 10 22.95 -253.85 -61.94
CA ALA A 10 23.05 -255.28 -61.55
C ALA A 10 21.87 -256.29 -61.68
N ILE A 11 22.16 -257.57 -61.40
CA ILE A 11 21.53 -258.81 -61.92
C ILE A 11 21.36 -259.89 -60.81
N SER A 12 20.41 -260.82 -61.03
CA SER A 12 20.51 -262.29 -60.78
C SER A 12 19.97 -262.93 -59.47
N LEU A 13 19.40 -264.15 -59.65
CA LEU A 13 19.26 -265.32 -58.73
C LEU A 13 18.48 -265.12 -57.39
N SER A 14 17.89 -266.12 -56.71
CA SER A 14 17.82 -267.60 -56.90
C SER A 14 16.75 -268.31 -56.02
N THR A 15 16.25 -269.47 -56.52
CA THR A 15 15.93 -270.75 -55.82
C THR A 15 14.80 -270.97 -54.77
N ILE A 16 13.89 -271.89 -55.16
CA ILE A 16 13.50 -273.19 -54.51
C ILE A 16 12.59 -273.24 -53.27
N PHE A 17 11.44 -273.91 -53.46
CA PHE A 17 10.98 -275.17 -52.81
C PHE A 17 9.71 -275.67 -53.58
N ALA A 18 9.28 -276.94 -53.68
CA ALA A 18 9.83 -278.29 -53.41
C ALA A 18 8.91 -279.33 -54.18
N THR A 19 9.01 -280.68 -54.18
CA THR A 19 9.85 -281.62 -53.41
C THR A 19 10.22 -282.94 -54.15
N SER A 20 9.25 -283.75 -54.62
CA SER A 20 9.37 -285.24 -54.60
C SER A 20 8.36 -285.99 -55.52
N PHE A 21 8.45 -287.31 -55.81
CA PHE A 21 9.51 -288.34 -55.97
C PHE A 21 8.85 -289.67 -56.45
N ALA A 22 9.54 -290.52 -57.23
CA ALA A 22 9.18 -291.94 -57.50
C ALA A 22 10.36 -292.71 -58.15
N GLY A 23 10.37 -294.06 -58.12
CA GLY A 23 11.27 -294.90 -58.94
C GLY A 23 11.35 -296.39 -58.55
N ASP A 24 11.44 -297.31 -59.54
CA ASP A 24 11.66 -298.77 -59.39
C ASP A 24 12.09 -299.50 -60.72
N TYR A 25 13.23 -300.23 -60.70
CA TYR A 25 13.70 -301.45 -61.46
C TYR A 25 14.19 -301.54 -62.97
N MET A 26 15.05 -302.57 -63.26
CA MET A 26 15.98 -302.77 -64.43
C MET A 26 16.56 -304.24 -64.59
N ALA A 27 17.10 -304.67 -65.78
CA ALA A 27 17.80 -305.97 -66.10
C ALA A 27 18.65 -305.88 -67.44
N ILE A 28 19.48 -306.79 -68.06
CA ILE A 28 20.04 -308.19 -67.90
C ILE A 28 21.26 -308.48 -68.89
N ILE A 29 22.12 -309.53 -68.70
CA ILE A 29 23.53 -309.70 -69.23
C ILE A 29 24.25 -308.39 -69.62
N GLY A 30 24.28 -307.85 -70.84
CA GLY A 30 23.79 -308.23 -72.18
C GLY A 30 24.08 -307.02 -73.09
N VAL A 31 24.92 -307.14 -74.12
CA VAL A 31 25.94 -306.08 -74.41
C VAL A 31 25.65 -305.15 -75.62
N GLU A 32 26.07 -303.88 -75.55
CA GLU A 32 25.42 -302.72 -76.22
C GLU A 32 26.36 -301.73 -76.99
N ASP A 33 25.78 -300.56 -77.39
CA ASP A 33 26.33 -299.29 -77.97
C ASP A 33 26.33 -299.10 -79.53
N SER A 34 26.78 -297.93 -80.02
CA SER A 34 26.12 -297.16 -81.10
C SER A 34 27.04 -296.19 -81.91
N ILE A 35 26.50 -295.53 -82.96
CA ILE A 35 27.21 -294.61 -83.89
C ILE A 35 26.29 -293.44 -84.35
N ALA A 36 26.88 -292.29 -84.73
CA ALA A 36 26.25 -291.00 -85.08
C ALA A 36 25.73 -290.82 -86.54
N LYS A 37 24.93 -289.76 -86.77
CA LYS A 37 24.36 -289.27 -88.07
C LYS A 37 24.20 -287.73 -88.11
N LYS A 38 24.06 -287.11 -89.30
CA LYS A 38 23.80 -285.65 -89.48
C LYS A 38 22.34 -285.29 -89.17
N SER A 39 22.06 -284.10 -88.62
CA SER A 39 20.72 -283.75 -88.11
C SER A 39 20.13 -282.37 -88.51
N GLY A 40 20.91 -281.30 -88.68
CA GLY A 40 20.32 -279.96 -88.90
C GLY A 40 21.30 -278.82 -89.19
N VAL A 41 20.79 -277.58 -89.20
CA VAL A 41 21.52 -276.32 -89.45
C VAL A 41 20.95 -275.23 -88.52
N ILE A 42 21.80 -274.33 -88.00
CA ILE A 42 21.47 -273.24 -87.06
C ILE A 42 22.26 -271.95 -87.40
N GLU A 43 21.77 -270.79 -86.94
CA GLU A 43 22.44 -269.48 -87.10
C GLU A 43 23.02 -268.98 -85.77
N LYS A 44 24.13 -268.24 -85.80
CA LYS A 44 24.85 -267.68 -84.62
C LYS A 44 25.45 -266.29 -84.93
N ASN A 45 26.13 -265.69 -83.94
CA ASN A 45 26.95 -264.47 -84.06
C ASN A 45 26.27 -263.25 -84.74
N ILE A 46 24.98 -263.04 -84.48
CA ILE A 46 24.23 -261.89 -85.00
C ILE A 46 24.61 -260.61 -84.25
N THR A 47 25.03 -259.55 -84.95
CA THR A 47 25.50 -258.31 -84.31
C THR A 47 24.36 -257.33 -84.00
N PRO A 48 24.58 -256.35 -83.10
CA PRO A 48 23.66 -255.25 -82.89
C PRO A 48 23.62 -254.26 -84.06
N TRP A 49 22.58 -253.42 -84.05
CA TRP A 49 22.36 -252.27 -84.91
C TRP A 49 23.20 -251.05 -84.47
N LYS A 50 23.81 -250.32 -85.41
CA LYS A 50 24.67 -249.14 -85.13
C LYS A 50 24.23 -247.87 -85.89
N ASN A 51 24.15 -246.72 -85.20
CA ASN A 51 23.77 -245.42 -85.78
C ASN A 51 24.67 -244.92 -86.93
N VAL A 52 24.05 -244.22 -87.88
CA VAL A 52 24.67 -243.54 -89.04
C VAL A 52 24.05 -242.13 -89.20
N GLY A 53 24.89 -241.08 -89.28
CA GLY A 53 24.45 -239.69 -89.47
C GLY A 53 24.00 -238.96 -88.20
N SER A 54 23.41 -237.78 -88.37
CA SER A 54 22.97 -236.84 -87.32
C SER A 54 21.46 -236.56 -87.39
N GLU A 55 20.91 -235.92 -86.35
CA GLU A 55 19.45 -235.65 -86.25
C GLU A 55 18.92 -234.52 -87.14
N PHE A 56 17.62 -234.58 -87.48
CA PHE A 56 16.92 -233.61 -88.33
C PHE A 56 15.40 -233.48 -88.03
N ASN A 57 14.78 -232.40 -88.53
CA ASN A 57 13.35 -232.02 -88.47
C ASN A 57 12.73 -231.89 -87.06
N CYS A 58 12.65 -230.67 -86.51
CA CYS A 58 12.20 -230.43 -85.12
C CYS A 58 11.14 -229.31 -84.96
N THR A 59 10.36 -229.35 -83.86
CA THR A 59 9.11 -228.56 -83.62
C THR A 59 9.27 -227.37 -82.63
N SER A 60 8.17 -226.79 -82.09
CA SER A 60 8.17 -225.53 -81.30
C SER A 60 7.42 -225.61 -79.96
N TRP A 61 7.99 -225.00 -78.91
CA TRP A 61 7.46 -224.93 -77.55
C TRP A 61 6.04 -224.35 -77.43
N THR A 62 5.19 -224.99 -76.62
CA THR A 62 3.77 -224.65 -76.34
C THR A 62 3.43 -225.14 -74.91
N PRO A 63 2.68 -224.41 -74.05
CA PRO A 63 1.91 -223.16 -74.23
C PRO A 63 2.65 -221.87 -73.84
N ASN A 64 2.01 -220.70 -73.97
CA ASN A 64 2.62 -219.36 -73.75
C ASN A 64 2.46 -218.82 -72.31
N VAL A 65 3.42 -218.03 -71.83
CA VAL A 65 3.47 -217.43 -70.48
C VAL A 65 2.45 -216.33 -70.20
N ASN A 66 2.10 -215.52 -71.20
CA ASN A 66 1.35 -214.26 -70.98
C ASN A 66 -0.16 -214.45 -70.73
N THR A 67 -0.62 -215.68 -70.56
CA THR A 67 -2.02 -216.04 -70.27
C THR A 67 -2.25 -216.52 -68.84
N ILE A 68 -1.24 -216.41 -67.96
CA ILE A 68 -1.25 -216.89 -66.57
C ILE A 68 -0.99 -215.70 -65.61
N ASP A 69 -1.57 -215.74 -64.41
CA ASP A 69 -1.45 -214.67 -63.40
C ASP A 69 -0.07 -214.61 -62.73
N TYR A 70 0.29 -213.44 -62.20
CA TYR A 70 1.66 -213.13 -61.76
C TYR A 70 2.12 -214.06 -60.63
N GLY A 71 3.14 -214.88 -60.91
CA GLY A 71 3.80 -215.75 -59.93
C GLY A 71 3.48 -217.26 -59.96
N LEU A 72 2.77 -217.77 -60.97
CA LEU A 72 2.40 -219.20 -61.10
C LEU A 72 3.20 -219.95 -62.18
N THR A 73 3.54 -221.23 -61.96
CA THR A 73 4.46 -222.09 -62.78
C THR A 73 3.77 -223.15 -63.68
N PHE A 74 4.32 -223.51 -64.86
CA PHE A 74 3.81 -224.53 -65.81
C PHE A 74 4.85 -225.08 -66.85
N GLU A 75 4.53 -226.10 -67.68
CA GLU A 75 5.48 -226.86 -68.59
C GLU A 75 5.19 -226.79 -70.14
N GLN A 76 6.12 -227.20 -71.04
CA GLN A 76 6.13 -227.13 -72.53
C GLN A 76 6.94 -228.27 -73.27
N SER A 77 6.84 -228.51 -74.61
CA SER A 77 7.54 -229.63 -75.37
C SER A 77 7.97 -229.47 -76.89
N MET A 78 8.79 -230.41 -77.49
CA MET A 78 9.23 -230.53 -78.95
C MET A 78 9.81 -231.94 -79.44
N ASP A 79 10.13 -232.19 -80.74
CA ASP A 79 10.52 -233.50 -81.43
C ASP A 79 11.76 -233.50 -82.41
N CYS A 80 12.44 -234.64 -82.82
CA CYS A 80 13.56 -234.83 -83.86
C CYS A 80 13.77 -236.33 -84.46
N SER A 81 14.78 -236.74 -85.31
CA SER A 81 14.94 -238.15 -85.95
C SER A 81 16.34 -238.69 -86.53
N GLN A 82 16.59 -240.03 -86.79
CA GLN A 82 17.96 -240.73 -87.01
C GLN A 82 18.04 -242.17 -87.75
N ASN A 83 19.21 -242.70 -88.26
CA ASN A 83 19.42 -244.02 -89.05
C ASN A 83 20.41 -245.15 -88.50
N GLN A 84 20.42 -246.47 -88.95
CA GLN A 84 21.26 -247.66 -88.44
C GLN A 84 21.59 -248.95 -89.35
N GLU A 85 22.59 -249.86 -89.03
CA GLU A 85 22.99 -251.18 -89.73
C GLU A 85 23.60 -252.41 -88.90
N ARG A 86 23.69 -253.71 -89.39
CA ARG A 86 24.25 -254.98 -88.71
C ARG A 86 24.68 -256.29 -89.54
N ASN A 87 25.16 -257.42 -88.91
CA ASN A 87 25.68 -258.75 -89.48
C ASN A 87 25.21 -260.12 -88.81
N LYS A 88 25.50 -261.35 -89.36
CA LYS A 88 25.28 -262.74 -88.76
C LYS A 88 26.05 -263.99 -89.36
N ASP A 89 26.10 -265.17 -88.68
CA ASP A 89 26.78 -266.46 -89.07
C ASP A 89 25.89 -267.77 -89.11
N ILE A 90 26.39 -268.90 -89.68
CA ILE A 90 25.71 -270.22 -89.88
C ILE A 90 26.57 -271.48 -89.52
N TYR A 91 25.93 -272.53 -88.97
CA TYR A 91 26.50 -273.83 -88.55
C TYR A 91 25.60 -275.06 -88.89
N THR A 92 26.18 -276.25 -89.13
CA THR A 92 25.54 -277.59 -89.19
C THR A 92 25.58 -278.29 -87.81
N VAL A 93 24.59 -279.15 -87.52
CA VAL A 93 24.48 -279.97 -86.29
C VAL A 93 24.35 -281.48 -86.59
N TYR A 94 25.07 -282.31 -85.85
CA TYR A 94 24.99 -283.78 -85.82
C TYR A 94 24.08 -284.26 -84.68
N ASN A 95 23.53 -285.48 -84.79
CA ASN A 95 22.58 -286.02 -83.82
C ASN A 95 23.15 -286.20 -82.39
N THR A 96 24.48 -286.25 -82.25
CA THR A 96 25.20 -286.29 -80.95
C THR A 96 25.38 -284.91 -80.31
N GLY A 97 24.97 -283.83 -80.96
CA GLY A 97 25.24 -282.45 -80.53
C GLY A 97 26.58 -281.89 -81.01
N ALA A 98 27.37 -282.63 -81.79
CA ALA A 98 28.55 -282.06 -82.45
C ALA A 98 28.13 -281.03 -83.52
N GLU A 99 28.76 -279.85 -83.53
CA GLU A 99 28.50 -278.78 -84.50
C GLU A 99 29.68 -278.61 -85.47
N VAL A 100 29.40 -278.22 -86.71
CA VAL A 100 30.41 -277.94 -87.76
C VAL A 100 30.00 -276.68 -88.53
N TYR A 101 30.91 -275.72 -88.69
CA TYR A 101 30.65 -274.35 -89.18
C TYR A 101 30.47 -274.21 -90.71
N GLU A 102 29.79 -273.13 -91.18
CA GLU A 102 29.68 -272.74 -92.61
C GLU A 102 30.10 -271.29 -93.00
N ARG A 103 29.32 -270.21 -92.71
CA ARG A 103 29.48 -268.84 -93.34
C ARG A 103 28.72 -267.64 -92.68
N THR A 104 28.76 -266.42 -93.28
CA THR A 104 28.36 -265.07 -92.71
C THR A 104 27.54 -264.12 -93.65
N VAL A 105 26.73 -263.13 -93.16
CA VAL A 105 25.76 -262.20 -93.89
C VAL A 105 25.49 -260.78 -93.19
N THR A 106 24.74 -259.79 -93.78
CA THR A 106 24.59 -258.30 -93.40
C THR A 106 23.18 -257.59 -93.67
N GLU A 107 22.74 -256.51 -92.95
CA GLU A 107 21.36 -255.83 -92.93
C GLU A 107 21.29 -254.26 -92.52
N SER A 108 20.20 -253.44 -92.79
CA SER A 108 20.05 -251.91 -92.59
C SER A 108 18.62 -251.27 -92.17
N GLN A 109 18.47 -250.08 -91.44
CA GLN A 109 17.18 -249.40 -90.93
C GLN A 109 17.16 -247.86 -90.43
N THR A 110 16.03 -247.28 -89.86
CA THR A 110 15.75 -245.82 -89.41
C THR A 110 14.74 -245.56 -88.21
N ILE A 111 14.79 -244.42 -87.42
CA ILE A 111 14.00 -244.04 -86.16
C ILE A 111 13.75 -242.49 -85.81
N THR A 112 13.11 -242.11 -84.66
CA THR A 112 12.60 -240.74 -84.20
C THR A 112 12.68 -240.42 -82.65
N ASN A 113 12.71 -239.14 -82.17
CA ASN A 113 12.99 -238.60 -80.77
C ASN A 113 12.10 -237.38 -80.26
N ASN A 114 12.11 -236.99 -78.94
CA ASN A 114 11.25 -235.93 -78.26
C ASN A 114 11.82 -235.26 -76.94
N TYR A 115 11.34 -234.06 -76.47
CA TYR A 115 11.84 -233.21 -75.31
C TYR A 115 10.78 -232.30 -74.56
N THR A 116 11.03 -231.82 -73.29
CA THR A 116 10.16 -230.88 -72.47
C THR A 116 10.89 -229.77 -71.61
N GLN A 117 10.19 -228.72 -71.05
CA GLN A 117 10.72 -227.63 -70.15
C GLN A 117 9.68 -226.80 -69.31
N ASP A 118 10.08 -226.04 -68.27
CA ASP A 118 9.24 -225.19 -67.35
C ASP A 118 9.18 -223.65 -67.62
N ALA A 119 8.15 -222.92 -67.12
CA ALA A 119 7.92 -221.45 -67.24
C ALA A 119 6.99 -220.80 -66.15
N ILE A 120 6.78 -219.46 -66.14
CA ILE A 120 6.01 -218.67 -65.12
C ILE A 120 5.09 -217.56 -65.74
N GLY A 121 3.94 -217.23 -65.10
CA GLY A 121 2.94 -216.19 -65.47
C GLY A 121 3.11 -214.76 -64.88
N THR A 122 2.34 -213.77 -65.40
CA THR A 122 2.74 -212.34 -65.46
C THR A 122 1.66 -211.21 -65.28
N LYS A 123 0.45 -211.45 -64.71
CA LYS A 123 -0.68 -210.45 -64.64
C LYS A 123 -1.10 -209.97 -63.20
N ASN A 124 -1.42 -208.67 -63.02
CA ASN A 124 -1.33 -207.86 -61.75
C ASN A 124 -2.66 -207.18 -61.24
N PHE A 125 -2.73 -206.67 -59.98
CA PHE A 125 -3.93 -206.04 -59.32
C PHE A 125 -3.63 -205.09 -58.09
N LYS A 126 -4.66 -204.57 -57.37
CA LYS A 126 -4.56 -203.60 -56.23
C LYS A 126 -4.62 -204.25 -54.84
N ASP A 127 -3.98 -203.64 -53.82
CA ASP A 127 -3.94 -204.14 -52.43
C ASP A 127 -4.53 -203.17 -51.35
N THR A 128 -3.82 -202.13 -50.90
CA THR A 128 -4.12 -201.38 -49.63
C THR A 128 -4.02 -199.84 -49.71
N GLN A 129 -3.96 -199.10 -48.57
CA GLN A 129 -3.93 -197.63 -48.44
C GLN A 129 -3.08 -197.13 -47.23
N ARG A 130 -2.56 -195.88 -47.28
CA ARG A 130 -1.70 -195.26 -46.25
C ARG A 130 -1.94 -193.74 -46.09
N ILE A 131 -1.78 -193.21 -44.87
CA ILE A 131 -1.95 -191.77 -44.52
C ILE A 131 -0.59 -191.17 -44.08
N GLY A 132 -0.38 -189.85 -44.28
CA GLY A 132 0.81 -189.10 -43.86
C GLY A 132 0.57 -188.01 -42.79
N ASP A 133 1.63 -187.26 -42.48
CA ASP A 133 1.69 -186.27 -41.39
C ASP A 133 1.40 -184.82 -41.83
N TRP A 134 1.04 -183.97 -40.85
CA TRP A 134 0.75 -182.53 -41.03
C TRP A 134 2.01 -181.65 -41.12
N THR A 135 1.96 -180.64 -41.99
CA THR A 135 2.98 -179.58 -42.07
C THR A 135 2.92 -178.56 -40.92
N SER A 136 3.89 -177.66 -40.88
CA SER A 136 3.92 -176.52 -39.93
C SER A 136 2.97 -175.40 -40.36
N TRP A 137 2.44 -174.67 -39.38
CA TRP A 137 1.64 -173.46 -39.57
C TRP A 137 2.43 -172.37 -40.30
N ILE A 138 1.85 -171.79 -41.36
CA ILE A 138 2.40 -170.63 -42.10
C ILE A 138 1.40 -169.47 -42.12
N ASN A 139 1.88 -168.21 -42.06
CA ASN A 139 1.03 -167.02 -42.18
C ASN A 139 0.42 -166.92 -43.59
N THR A 140 -0.89 -166.67 -43.69
CA THR A 140 -1.62 -166.61 -44.97
C THR A 140 -1.95 -165.18 -45.43
N ASN A 141 -1.88 -164.19 -44.54
CA ASN A 141 -2.07 -162.78 -44.84
C ASN A 141 -1.10 -161.88 -44.05
N THR A 142 -1.30 -160.57 -44.09
CA THR A 142 -0.61 -159.57 -43.26
C THR A 142 -1.53 -159.05 -42.16
N HIS A 143 -0.96 -158.40 -41.14
CA HIS A 143 -1.71 -157.77 -40.05
C HIS A 143 -2.93 -156.95 -40.49
N TYR A 144 -4.07 -157.21 -39.85
CA TYR A 144 -5.36 -156.57 -40.12
C TYR A 144 -6.14 -156.29 -38.82
N ASP A 145 -7.25 -155.54 -38.92
CA ASP A 145 -8.15 -155.23 -37.79
C ASP A 145 -7.42 -154.66 -36.55
N CYS A 146 -6.67 -153.58 -36.77
CA CYS A 146 -5.78 -153.00 -35.77
C CYS A 146 -6.43 -151.90 -34.91
N ASP A 147 -6.04 -151.83 -33.63
CA ASP A 147 -6.44 -150.76 -32.69
C ASP A 147 -5.96 -149.36 -33.12
N THR A 148 -6.52 -148.32 -32.51
CA THR A 148 -6.05 -146.93 -32.67
C THR A 148 -4.80 -146.65 -31.84
N TRP A 149 -3.86 -145.90 -32.43
CA TRP A 149 -2.64 -145.46 -31.76
C TRP A 149 -2.95 -144.64 -30.50
N THR A 150 -2.44 -145.09 -29.35
CA THR A 150 -2.58 -144.42 -28.05
C THR A 150 -1.22 -144.27 -27.36
N PRO A 151 -0.95 -143.17 -26.61
CA PRO A 151 -1.81 -141.99 -26.35
C PRO A 151 -2.05 -141.07 -27.57
N ASN A 152 -2.93 -140.08 -27.46
CA ASN A 152 -3.24 -139.13 -28.55
C ASN A 152 -2.35 -137.88 -28.48
N VAL A 153 -1.81 -137.42 -29.63
CA VAL A 153 -0.94 -136.23 -29.73
C VAL A 153 -1.57 -134.95 -29.16
N ASN A 154 -2.88 -134.77 -29.33
CA ASN A 154 -3.61 -133.57 -28.90
C ASN A 154 -3.77 -133.46 -27.36
N THR A 155 -3.37 -134.49 -26.60
CA THR A 155 -3.36 -134.44 -25.13
C THR A 155 -1.99 -134.12 -24.54
N ILE A 156 -0.95 -134.00 -25.37
CA ILE A 156 0.45 -133.81 -24.97
C ILE A 156 0.92 -132.41 -25.42
N ASP A 157 1.69 -131.73 -24.58
CA ASP A 157 2.14 -130.34 -24.82
C ASP A 157 3.02 -130.21 -26.06
N SER A 158 2.82 -129.11 -26.80
CA SER A 158 3.43 -128.88 -28.11
C SER A 158 4.95 -129.09 -28.11
N GLY A 159 5.44 -129.91 -29.04
CA GLY A 159 6.88 -130.22 -29.16
C GLY A 159 7.40 -131.38 -28.29
N THR A 160 6.59 -131.92 -27.37
CA THR A 160 7.02 -133.05 -26.50
C THR A 160 6.94 -134.39 -27.24
N ILE A 161 8.03 -135.16 -27.27
CA ILE A 161 8.12 -136.46 -27.99
C ILE A 161 7.68 -137.62 -27.07
N PHE A 162 6.89 -138.57 -27.61
CA PHE A 162 6.42 -139.76 -26.90
C PHE A 162 6.18 -140.97 -27.83
N THR A 163 5.87 -142.15 -27.27
CA THR A 163 5.64 -143.41 -28.00
C THR A 163 4.16 -143.81 -27.97
N GLN A 164 3.66 -144.37 -29.06
CA GLN A 164 2.31 -144.92 -29.22
C GLN A 164 2.34 -146.43 -29.52
N THR A 165 1.27 -147.16 -29.16
CA THR A 165 1.11 -148.61 -29.47
C THR A 165 -0.29 -148.96 -29.98
N ARG A 166 -0.44 -150.12 -30.64
CA ARG A 166 -1.72 -150.75 -31.05
C ARG A 166 -1.57 -152.27 -31.22
N ASN A 167 -2.67 -153.05 -31.18
CA ASN A 167 -2.68 -154.48 -31.51
C ASN A 167 -3.29 -154.73 -32.90
N CYS A 168 -3.05 -155.90 -33.52
CA CYS A 168 -3.55 -156.34 -34.83
C CYS A 168 -3.75 -157.88 -34.89
N LYS A 169 -4.53 -158.40 -35.85
CA LYS A 169 -4.79 -159.84 -36.07
C LYS A 169 -4.05 -160.42 -37.28
N GLN A 170 -3.82 -161.75 -37.28
CA GLN A 170 -3.01 -162.47 -38.28
C GLN A 170 -3.50 -163.93 -38.46
N ASP A 171 -3.64 -164.43 -39.70
CA ASP A 171 -4.14 -165.79 -40.00
C ASP A 171 -3.03 -166.78 -40.42
N GLN A 172 -3.28 -168.10 -40.23
CA GLN A 172 -2.33 -169.21 -40.50
C GLN A 172 -3.00 -170.50 -41.04
N GLU A 173 -2.28 -171.33 -41.82
CA GLU A 173 -2.75 -172.60 -42.46
C GLU A 173 -1.69 -173.75 -42.43
N ARG A 174 -2.10 -175.03 -42.60
CA ARG A 174 -1.24 -176.24 -42.82
C ARG A 174 -1.97 -177.43 -43.51
N GLU A 175 -1.23 -178.46 -43.98
CA GLU A 175 -1.74 -179.55 -44.88
C GLU A 175 -1.14 -180.97 -44.64
N ARG A 176 -1.73 -182.05 -45.22
CA ARG A 176 -1.18 -183.45 -45.28
C ARG A 176 -1.73 -184.36 -46.40
N ASN A 177 -1.05 -185.46 -46.74
CA ASN A 177 -1.37 -186.38 -47.88
C ASN A 177 -1.89 -187.80 -47.50
N ILE A 178 -2.56 -188.49 -48.44
CA ILE A 178 -3.06 -189.88 -48.37
C ILE A 178 -2.79 -190.65 -49.69
N TYR A 179 -2.46 -191.95 -49.63
CA TYR A 179 -2.00 -192.80 -50.76
C TYR A 179 -2.72 -194.17 -50.85
N ASP A 180 -2.79 -194.71 -52.07
CA ASP A 180 -3.17 -196.09 -52.47
C ASP A 180 -1.93 -196.98 -52.68
N VAL A 181 -2.05 -198.31 -52.51
CA VAL A 181 -0.98 -199.31 -52.68
C VAL A 181 -1.43 -200.48 -53.58
N TRP A 182 -0.55 -200.96 -54.46
CA TRP A 182 -0.81 -202.05 -55.44
C TRP A 182 -0.03 -203.33 -55.12
N ALA A 183 -0.43 -204.47 -55.70
CA ALA A 183 0.09 -205.80 -55.36
C ALA A 183 1.56 -206.05 -55.80
N ASP A 184 2.12 -205.19 -56.64
CA ASP A 184 3.55 -205.13 -56.98
C ASP A 184 4.39 -204.25 -56.03
N GLY A 185 3.75 -203.63 -55.02
CA GLY A 185 4.37 -202.74 -54.05
C GLY A 185 4.44 -201.27 -54.47
N THR A 186 3.83 -200.87 -55.58
CA THR A 186 3.79 -199.45 -55.99
C THR A 186 2.72 -198.65 -55.23
N GLU A 187 2.99 -197.35 -54.98
CA GLU A 187 2.04 -196.42 -54.36
C GLU A 187 1.57 -195.32 -55.33
N THR A 188 0.32 -194.86 -55.19
CA THR A 188 -0.26 -193.74 -55.96
C THR A 188 -1.02 -192.77 -55.04
N LEU A 189 -0.84 -191.46 -55.20
CA LEU A 189 -1.51 -190.44 -54.37
C LEU A 189 -3.04 -190.47 -54.55
N ASN A 190 -3.78 -190.39 -53.44
CA ASN A 190 -5.24 -190.37 -53.41
C ASN A 190 -5.80 -188.96 -53.10
N SER A 191 -5.38 -188.32 -51.99
CA SER A 191 -5.94 -187.03 -51.55
C SER A 191 -5.02 -186.23 -50.61
N VAL A 192 -5.45 -185.00 -50.28
CA VAL A 192 -4.77 -184.04 -49.39
C VAL A 192 -5.80 -183.36 -48.47
N GLU A 193 -5.46 -183.09 -47.20
CA GLU A 193 -6.28 -182.41 -46.18
C GLU A 193 -5.64 -181.09 -45.69
N LYS A 194 -6.44 -180.18 -45.11
CA LYS A 194 -6.05 -178.80 -44.69
C LYS A 194 -6.60 -178.38 -43.30
N GLU A 195 -5.94 -177.43 -42.62
CA GLU A 195 -6.38 -176.84 -41.33
C GLU A 195 -5.97 -175.34 -41.22
N THR A 196 -6.80 -174.47 -40.60
CA THR A 196 -6.61 -172.99 -40.50
C THR A 196 -6.85 -172.41 -39.08
N LYS A 197 -6.28 -171.24 -38.73
CA LYS A 197 -6.50 -170.50 -37.46
C LYS A 197 -6.11 -168.99 -37.54
N THR A 198 -6.38 -168.23 -36.47
CA THR A 198 -6.06 -166.79 -36.31
C THR A 198 -5.35 -166.49 -34.96
N ILE A 199 -4.46 -165.49 -34.92
CA ILE A 199 -3.76 -164.96 -33.72
C ILE A 199 -3.78 -163.41 -33.67
N THR A 200 -3.13 -162.82 -32.66
CA THR A 200 -3.01 -161.36 -32.44
C THR A 200 -1.58 -160.96 -32.06
N GLU A 201 -1.06 -159.87 -32.60
CA GLU A 201 0.27 -159.28 -32.33
C GLU A 201 0.19 -157.76 -32.05
N GLN A 202 1.30 -157.10 -31.70
CA GLN A 202 1.35 -155.69 -31.26
C GLN A 202 2.42 -154.85 -32.00
N GLU A 203 2.08 -153.59 -32.33
CA GLU A 203 2.93 -152.62 -33.01
C GLU A 203 3.21 -151.36 -32.15
N SER A 204 4.29 -150.63 -32.47
CA SER A 204 4.70 -149.38 -31.77
C SER A 204 5.31 -148.33 -32.72
N GLN A 205 5.12 -147.03 -32.42
CA GLN A 205 5.70 -145.90 -33.17
C GLN A 205 5.99 -144.68 -32.28
N SER A 206 6.74 -143.68 -32.77
CA SER A 206 6.99 -142.40 -32.08
C SER A 206 6.15 -141.25 -32.64
N ALA A 207 5.76 -140.29 -31.79
CA ALA A 207 4.94 -139.11 -32.12
C ALA A 207 5.33 -137.88 -31.27
N THR A 208 4.77 -136.72 -31.60
CA THR A 208 5.01 -135.44 -30.91
C THR A 208 3.68 -134.79 -30.51
N GLY A 209 3.64 -134.16 -29.33
CA GLY A 209 2.48 -133.42 -28.81
C GLY A 209 2.18 -132.13 -29.55
N THR A 210 0.94 -131.65 -29.43
CA THR A 210 0.35 -130.54 -30.23
C THR A 210 -0.48 -129.54 -29.41
N LYS A 211 -0.56 -129.67 -28.07
CA LYS A 211 -1.36 -128.77 -27.21
C LYS A 211 -0.69 -127.41 -26.99
N ASN A 212 -1.40 -126.33 -27.34
CA ASN A 212 -0.96 -124.92 -27.23
C ASN A 212 -0.91 -124.41 -25.77
N ILE A 213 0.06 -123.54 -25.47
CA ILE A 213 0.32 -122.92 -24.16
C ILE A 213 0.80 -121.45 -24.32
N ILE A 214 0.89 -120.69 -23.24
CA ILE A 214 1.49 -119.33 -23.24
C ILE A 214 3.03 -119.45 -23.25
N GLU A 215 3.69 -118.64 -24.06
CA GLU A 215 5.16 -118.62 -24.23
C GLU A 215 5.82 -117.38 -23.62
N SER A 216 5.24 -116.18 -23.77
CA SER A 216 5.84 -114.92 -23.28
C SER A 216 4.82 -113.77 -23.15
N GLU A 217 5.23 -112.62 -22.60
CA GLU A 217 4.49 -111.35 -22.66
C GLU A 217 5.16 -110.37 -23.66
N ARG A 218 4.35 -109.60 -24.41
CA ARG A 218 4.81 -108.46 -25.22
C ARG A 218 4.13 -107.16 -24.76
N ALA A 219 4.92 -106.15 -24.43
CA ALA A 219 4.42 -104.79 -24.18
C ALA A 219 4.56 -103.90 -25.42
N ASP A 220 3.54 -103.08 -25.68
CA ASP A 220 3.59 -102.03 -26.71
C ASP A 220 4.43 -100.82 -26.25
N SER A 221 4.76 -99.93 -27.18
CA SER A 221 5.32 -98.61 -26.87
C SER A 221 4.34 -97.77 -26.05
N TRP A 222 4.87 -96.92 -25.16
CA TRP A 222 4.08 -95.87 -24.51
C TRP A 222 3.48 -94.90 -25.54
N GLY A 223 2.20 -94.57 -25.36
CA GLY A 223 1.54 -93.50 -26.09
C GLY A 223 2.12 -92.11 -25.77
N THR A 224 1.71 -91.11 -26.53
CA THR A 224 2.00 -89.71 -26.24
C THR A 224 1.38 -89.29 -24.91
N TRP A 225 2.05 -88.39 -24.20
CA TRP A 225 1.45 -87.67 -23.06
C TRP A 225 0.22 -86.89 -23.52
N SER A 226 -0.82 -86.88 -22.67
CA SER A 226 -2.06 -86.12 -22.86
C SER A 226 -2.38 -85.35 -21.59
N ASP A 227 -2.78 -84.10 -21.73
CA ASP A 227 -3.12 -83.23 -20.61
C ASP A 227 -4.38 -83.72 -19.86
N THR A 228 -4.36 -83.53 -18.55
CA THR A 228 -5.40 -83.96 -17.61
C THR A 228 -5.83 -82.79 -16.74
N GLY A 229 -7.01 -82.25 -16.99
CA GLY A 229 -7.54 -81.07 -16.30
C GLY A 229 -7.11 -79.76 -16.97
N SER A 230 -6.86 -78.73 -16.16
CA SER A 230 -6.41 -77.41 -16.59
C SER A 230 -5.30 -76.92 -15.65
N HIS A 231 -4.56 -75.90 -16.10
CA HIS A 231 -3.50 -75.26 -15.32
C HIS A 231 -3.92 -74.91 -13.89
N TYR A 232 -3.08 -75.28 -12.93
CA TYR A 232 -3.29 -75.06 -11.50
C TYR A 232 -1.99 -74.65 -10.80
N ASP A 233 -2.09 -74.23 -9.53
CA ASP A 233 -0.97 -73.73 -8.71
C ASP A 233 -0.06 -72.72 -9.43
N CYS A 234 -0.67 -71.87 -10.27
CA CYS A 234 0.02 -70.85 -11.05
C CYS A 234 0.63 -69.74 -10.19
N ASP A 235 1.85 -69.34 -10.54
CA ASP A 235 2.54 -68.19 -9.96
C ASP A 235 1.81 -66.85 -10.23
N THR A 236 2.20 -65.82 -9.48
CA THR A 236 1.73 -64.46 -9.74
C THR A 236 2.32 -63.93 -11.05
N TRP A 237 1.48 -63.31 -11.90
CA TRP A 237 1.93 -62.66 -13.14
C TRP A 237 3.09 -61.68 -12.93
N THR A 238 4.20 -61.92 -13.62
CA THR A 238 5.39 -61.05 -13.61
C THR A 238 5.71 -60.48 -14.99
N PRO A 239 6.29 -59.25 -15.09
CA PRO A 239 6.43 -58.27 -14.01
C PRO A 239 5.06 -57.69 -13.59
N SER A 240 4.97 -57.05 -12.43
CA SER A 240 3.72 -56.42 -11.98
C SER A 240 3.42 -55.14 -12.78
N PRO A 241 2.16 -54.83 -13.14
CA PRO A 241 1.81 -53.58 -13.83
C PRO A 241 2.25 -52.33 -13.06
N SER A 242 2.29 -52.39 -11.73
CA SER A 242 2.76 -51.31 -10.86
C SER A 242 4.28 -51.03 -10.95
N THR A 243 5.03 -51.81 -11.73
CA THR A 243 6.46 -51.58 -12.01
C THR A 243 6.72 -50.96 -13.39
N ILE A 244 5.77 -51.09 -14.31
CA ILE A 244 5.82 -50.61 -15.70
C ILE A 244 5.08 -49.26 -15.79
N ASN A 245 5.62 -48.30 -16.54
CA ASN A 245 5.10 -46.93 -16.57
C ASN A 245 3.66 -46.88 -17.09
N TYR A 246 2.88 -45.91 -16.63
CA TYR A 246 1.49 -45.76 -17.01
C TYR A 246 1.32 -45.65 -18.54
N GLY A 247 0.51 -46.53 -19.12
CA GLY A 247 0.23 -46.56 -20.57
C GLY A 247 1.16 -47.42 -21.42
N ASP A 248 2.35 -47.79 -20.94
CA ASP A 248 3.26 -48.71 -21.66
C ASP A 248 2.64 -50.12 -21.73
N SER A 249 2.53 -50.69 -22.93
CA SER A 249 2.06 -52.07 -23.12
C SER A 249 3.22 -53.06 -22.94
N PHE A 250 2.95 -54.18 -22.26
CA PHE A 250 3.95 -55.19 -21.96
C PHE A 250 3.33 -56.59 -21.82
N THR A 251 4.13 -57.63 -21.99
CA THR A 251 3.72 -59.02 -21.75
C THR A 251 4.03 -59.40 -20.30
N GLN A 252 3.07 -60.02 -19.62
CA GLN A 252 3.28 -60.75 -18.38
C GLN A 252 3.41 -62.24 -18.66
N THR A 253 4.23 -62.93 -17.88
CA THR A 253 4.27 -64.39 -17.81
C THR A 253 4.02 -64.90 -16.40
N ARG A 254 3.54 -66.14 -16.30
CA ARG A 254 3.50 -66.92 -15.06
C ARG A 254 3.72 -68.39 -15.39
N ASP A 255 4.34 -69.12 -14.47
CA ASP A 255 4.48 -70.55 -14.58
C ASP A 255 3.32 -71.24 -13.84
N CYS A 256 2.79 -72.32 -14.39
CA CYS A 256 1.65 -73.09 -13.92
C CYS A 256 1.95 -74.59 -13.96
N LEU A 257 1.33 -75.37 -13.08
CA LEU A 257 1.42 -76.83 -13.14
C LEU A 257 0.35 -77.41 -14.06
N GLN A 258 0.74 -78.38 -14.88
CA GLN A 258 -0.14 -79.17 -15.74
C GLN A 258 0.12 -80.67 -15.53
N ASN A 259 -0.93 -81.44 -15.31
CA ASN A 259 -0.84 -82.90 -15.17
C ASN A 259 -1.00 -83.58 -16.53
N GLN A 260 -0.24 -84.64 -16.77
CA GLN A 260 -0.27 -85.42 -18.00
C GLN A 260 -0.31 -86.92 -17.70
N ILE A 261 -1.02 -87.67 -18.54
CA ILE A 261 -1.15 -89.13 -18.49
C ILE A 261 -0.75 -89.76 -19.82
N ARG A 262 -0.20 -90.97 -19.79
CA ARG A 262 -0.03 -91.84 -20.96
C ARG A 262 -0.28 -93.32 -20.62
N SER A 263 -0.49 -94.15 -21.63
CA SER A 263 -0.78 -95.58 -21.47
C SER A 263 -0.07 -96.46 -22.50
N ARG A 264 -0.03 -97.78 -22.24
CA ARG A 264 0.36 -98.84 -23.19
C ARG A 264 -0.37 -100.14 -22.91
N ASN A 265 -0.49 -100.99 -23.93
CA ASN A 265 -1.03 -102.35 -23.79
C ASN A 265 0.09 -103.38 -23.53
N VAL A 266 -0.26 -104.49 -22.90
CA VAL A 266 0.57 -105.69 -22.77
C VAL A 266 -0.26 -106.93 -23.12
N TYR A 267 0.33 -107.84 -23.90
CA TYR A 267 -0.31 -109.03 -24.44
C TYR A 267 0.43 -110.30 -24.00
N ASP A 268 -0.32 -111.38 -23.76
CA ASP A 268 0.23 -112.74 -23.71
C ASP A 268 0.42 -113.26 -25.13
N VAL A 269 1.55 -113.92 -25.39
CA VAL A 269 1.90 -114.55 -26.66
C VAL A 269 1.84 -116.07 -26.47
N TRP A 270 1.10 -116.76 -27.35
CA TRP A 270 0.87 -118.20 -27.30
C TRP A 270 1.81 -118.95 -28.26
N THR A 271 2.10 -120.23 -27.99
CA THR A 271 3.02 -121.07 -28.80
C THR A 271 2.57 -121.36 -30.23
N ASP A 272 1.36 -120.95 -30.63
CA ASP A 272 0.89 -120.93 -32.02
C ASP A 272 1.01 -119.55 -32.70
N GLY A 273 1.58 -118.56 -32.01
CA GLY A 273 1.78 -117.20 -32.50
C GLY A 273 0.57 -116.27 -32.33
N ASN A 274 -0.51 -116.71 -31.67
CA ASN A 274 -1.63 -115.83 -31.32
C ASN A 274 -1.29 -114.92 -30.14
N GLU A 275 -1.94 -113.76 -30.05
CA GLU A 275 -1.78 -112.79 -28.96
C GLU A 275 -3.12 -112.44 -28.30
N THR A 276 -3.13 -112.32 -26.96
CA THR A 276 -4.31 -111.93 -26.18
C THR A 276 -3.99 -110.81 -25.20
N LEU A 277 -4.84 -109.77 -25.11
CA LEU A 277 -4.59 -108.63 -24.22
C LEU A 277 -4.62 -109.07 -22.73
N ASN A 278 -3.49 -108.87 -22.04
CA ASN A 278 -3.27 -109.19 -20.63
C ASN A 278 -3.64 -107.99 -19.74
N ARG A 279 -3.07 -106.81 -20.01
CA ARG A 279 -3.31 -105.58 -19.23
C ARG A 279 -3.07 -104.29 -20.01
N VAL A 280 -3.47 -103.17 -19.41
CA VAL A 280 -3.09 -101.81 -19.82
C VAL A 280 -2.32 -101.18 -18.66
N GLU A 281 -1.16 -100.62 -18.95
CA GLU A 281 -0.33 -99.88 -17.98
C GLU A 281 -0.49 -98.38 -18.21
N THR A 282 -0.46 -97.59 -17.13
CA THR A 282 -0.57 -96.12 -17.16
C THR A 282 0.57 -95.47 -16.39
N GLU A 283 0.95 -94.26 -16.83
CA GLU A 283 1.98 -93.43 -16.21
C GLU A 283 1.47 -91.99 -16.12
N ASN A 284 1.80 -91.28 -15.05
CA ASN A 284 1.40 -89.89 -14.81
C ASN A 284 2.63 -89.02 -14.53
N GLN A 285 2.63 -87.78 -15.02
CA GLN A 285 3.62 -86.77 -14.68
C GLN A 285 2.94 -85.41 -14.42
N THR A 286 3.63 -84.52 -13.71
CA THR A 286 3.29 -83.10 -13.61
C THR A 286 4.43 -82.32 -14.24
N ILE A 287 4.11 -81.41 -15.16
CA ILE A 287 5.05 -80.48 -15.79
C ILE A 287 4.74 -79.05 -15.39
N SER A 288 5.69 -78.14 -15.62
CA SER A 288 5.47 -76.70 -15.53
C SER A 288 5.32 -76.14 -16.94
N GLU A 289 4.19 -75.49 -17.21
CA GLU A 289 3.96 -74.72 -18.44
C GLU A 289 3.94 -73.22 -18.14
N GLN A 290 4.27 -72.38 -19.13
CA GLN A 290 4.30 -70.93 -18.98
C GLN A 290 3.17 -70.27 -19.76
N GLU A 291 2.27 -69.60 -19.05
CA GLU A 291 1.24 -68.76 -19.66
C GLU A 291 1.79 -67.35 -19.93
N SER A 292 1.22 -66.67 -20.93
CA SER A 292 1.51 -65.26 -21.21
C SER A 292 0.24 -64.46 -21.49
N GLN A 293 0.20 -63.20 -21.05
CA GLN A 293 -0.89 -62.26 -21.33
C GLN A 293 -0.37 -60.84 -21.59
N SER A 294 -1.12 -60.05 -22.37
CA SER A 294 -0.84 -58.63 -22.56
C SER A 294 -1.41 -57.80 -21.39
N ALA A 295 -0.60 -56.89 -20.85
CA ALA A 295 -0.98 -55.94 -19.83
C ALA A 295 -0.53 -54.51 -20.21
N VAL A 296 -0.99 -53.53 -19.43
CA VAL A 296 -0.59 -52.12 -19.54
C VAL A 296 -0.08 -51.66 -18.19
N GLY A 297 1.04 -50.92 -18.17
CA GLY A 297 1.65 -50.42 -16.95
C GLY A 297 0.75 -49.44 -16.19
N THR A 298 0.91 -49.40 -14.87
CA THR A 298 0.13 -48.56 -13.94
C THR A 298 1.00 -47.72 -13.01
N LYS A 299 2.33 -47.78 -13.14
CA LYS A 299 3.27 -46.94 -12.40
C LYS A 299 3.17 -45.50 -12.90
N ASN A 300 2.47 -44.66 -12.15
CA ASN A 300 2.33 -43.26 -12.48
C ASN A 300 3.66 -42.49 -12.35
N PHE A 301 3.85 -41.47 -13.18
CA PHE A 301 5.03 -40.61 -13.22
C PHE A 301 4.64 -39.19 -13.67
N LYS A 302 5.45 -38.19 -13.32
CA LYS A 302 5.27 -36.82 -13.82
C LYS A 302 5.63 -36.77 -15.30
N ASP A 303 4.66 -36.44 -16.14
CA ASP A 303 4.83 -36.26 -17.58
C ASP A 303 5.28 -34.83 -17.90
N THR A 304 4.57 -33.83 -17.37
CA THR A 304 4.81 -32.41 -17.70
C THR A 304 4.39 -31.45 -16.58
N GLU A 305 4.56 -30.14 -16.79
CA GLU A 305 4.01 -29.08 -15.94
C GLU A 305 2.99 -28.25 -16.74
N ARG A 306 1.79 -28.03 -16.20
CA ARG A 306 0.87 -26.98 -16.68
C ARG A 306 0.98 -25.77 -15.77
N ALA A 307 1.28 -24.60 -16.34
CA ALA A 307 1.06 -23.33 -15.67
C ALA A 307 -0.30 -22.74 -16.07
N ASP A 308 -1.10 -22.37 -15.08
CA ASP A 308 -2.39 -21.71 -15.30
C ASP A 308 -2.20 -20.27 -15.83
N PRO A 309 -3.26 -19.65 -16.40
CA PRO A 309 -3.23 -18.24 -16.76
C PRO A 309 -2.90 -17.36 -15.55
N TRP A 310 -2.08 -16.32 -15.77
CA TRP A 310 -1.86 -15.30 -14.76
C TRP A 310 -3.17 -14.63 -14.35
N SER A 311 -3.39 -14.48 -13.03
CA SER A 311 -4.48 -13.67 -12.51
C SER A 311 -4.41 -12.23 -13.04
N SER A 312 -5.55 -11.53 -12.95
CA SER A 312 -5.55 -10.06 -12.99
C SER A 312 -4.55 -9.51 -11.97
N TRP A 313 -3.94 -8.37 -12.31
CA TRP A 313 -3.17 -7.58 -11.35
C TRP A 313 -4.09 -7.07 -10.23
N THR A 314 -3.60 -7.13 -8.99
CA THR A 314 -4.25 -6.58 -7.80
C THR A 314 -3.30 -5.66 -7.06
N ASP A 315 -3.83 -4.55 -6.55
CA ASP A 315 -3.05 -3.50 -5.88
C ASP A 315 -2.55 -3.95 -4.51
N VAL A 316 -1.27 -3.71 -4.24
CA VAL A 316 -0.58 -4.06 -3.00
C VAL A 316 -0.31 -2.79 -2.21
N ASN A 317 -0.93 -2.68 -1.02
CA ASN A 317 -0.98 -1.43 -0.23
C ASN A 317 -1.63 -0.28 -1.02
N GLY A 318 -1.57 0.95 -0.47
CA GLY A 318 -2.01 2.17 -1.16
C GLY A 318 -0.86 2.96 -1.77
N HIS A 319 -1.22 3.97 -2.57
CA HIS A 319 -0.29 4.86 -3.28
C HIS A 319 0.86 5.42 -2.42
N TYR A 320 2.07 5.34 -2.98
CA TYR A 320 3.29 5.87 -2.36
C TYR A 320 4.12 6.69 -3.37
N SER A 321 5.18 7.35 -2.87
CA SER A 321 6.11 8.18 -3.67
C SER A 321 5.41 9.19 -4.62
N CYS A 322 4.24 9.69 -4.21
CA CYS A 322 3.43 10.61 -5.01
C CYS A 322 4.12 11.95 -5.25
N GLY A 323 4.09 12.41 -6.50
CA GLY A 323 4.54 13.74 -6.88
C GLY A 323 3.63 14.86 -6.35
N SER A 324 4.07 16.11 -6.53
CA SER A 324 3.26 17.30 -6.22
C SER A 324 2.04 17.40 -7.15
N TYR A 325 0.89 17.79 -6.59
CA TYR A 325 -0.31 18.08 -7.37
C TYR A 325 -0.10 19.23 -8.36
N SER A 326 -0.44 18.99 -9.63
CA SER A 326 -0.28 19.90 -10.75
C SER A 326 -1.62 20.11 -11.48
N PRO A 327 -1.90 21.31 -12.04
CA PRO A 327 -1.13 22.54 -11.87
C PRO A 327 -1.27 23.09 -10.43
N SER A 328 -0.34 23.97 -10.02
CA SER A 328 -0.39 24.57 -8.68
C SER A 328 -1.60 25.50 -8.54
N THR A 329 -2.21 25.56 -7.35
CA THR A 329 -3.29 26.52 -7.04
C THR A 329 -2.88 27.96 -7.31
N SER A 330 -1.60 28.30 -7.14
CA SER A 330 -1.03 29.62 -7.46
C SER A 330 -0.98 29.98 -8.95
N THR A 331 -1.35 29.06 -9.85
CA THR A 331 -1.44 29.32 -11.30
C THR A 331 -2.87 29.57 -11.78
N VAL A 332 -3.87 29.11 -11.04
CA VAL A 332 -5.30 29.22 -11.37
C VAL A 332 -5.94 30.36 -10.59
N ASN A 333 -6.78 31.15 -11.26
CA ASN A 333 -7.37 32.38 -10.72
C ASN A 333 -8.17 32.12 -9.43
N TYR A 334 -8.08 33.05 -8.48
CA TYR A 334 -8.73 32.96 -7.18
C TYR A 334 -10.22 32.62 -7.29
N GLY A 335 -10.67 31.63 -6.52
CA GLY A 335 -12.07 31.20 -6.46
C GLY A 335 -12.53 30.26 -7.59
N GLN A 336 -11.75 30.07 -8.66
CA GLN A 336 -12.10 29.10 -9.71
C GLN A 336 -11.80 27.67 -9.26
N SER A 337 -12.78 26.77 -9.42
CA SER A 337 -12.58 25.33 -9.23
C SER A 337 -11.84 24.72 -10.41
N PHE A 338 -10.89 23.84 -10.14
CA PHE A 338 -10.15 23.09 -11.16
C PHE A 338 -9.71 21.73 -10.61
N THR A 339 -9.37 20.80 -11.52
CA THR A 339 -8.83 19.49 -11.13
C THR A 339 -7.30 19.57 -11.07
N GLN A 340 -6.73 19.16 -9.94
CA GLN A 340 -5.31 18.84 -9.83
C GLN A 340 -5.10 17.34 -10.02
N THR A 341 -4.03 16.96 -10.71
CA THR A 341 -3.56 15.57 -10.78
C THR A 341 -2.17 15.43 -10.16
N ARG A 342 -1.87 14.25 -9.62
CA ARG A 342 -0.49 13.84 -9.28
C ARG A 342 -0.27 12.40 -9.70
N SER A 343 0.93 12.08 -10.17
CA SER A 343 1.31 10.69 -10.38
C SER A 343 1.85 10.10 -9.08
N CYS A 344 1.41 8.88 -8.77
CA CYS A 344 1.83 8.08 -7.63
C CYS A 344 2.40 6.75 -8.10
N LYS A 345 3.21 6.10 -7.26
CA LYS A 345 3.56 4.70 -7.43
C LYS A 345 2.48 3.83 -6.80
N GLN A 346 2.07 2.81 -7.54
CA GLN A 346 1.26 1.71 -7.04
C GLN A 346 1.99 0.42 -7.34
N ASP A 347 2.19 -0.41 -6.32
CA ASP A 347 2.70 -1.77 -6.51
C ASP A 347 1.52 -2.70 -6.77
N GLN A 348 1.72 -3.66 -7.66
CA GLN A 348 0.73 -4.66 -8.02
C GLN A 348 1.35 -6.05 -7.99
N THR A 349 0.58 -7.02 -7.50
CA THR A 349 0.90 -8.45 -7.54
C THR A 349 -0.06 -9.16 -8.48
N ARG A 350 0.37 -10.30 -9.00
CA ARG A 350 -0.51 -11.32 -9.59
C ARG A 350 0.11 -12.69 -9.42
N ASN A 351 -0.74 -13.71 -9.44
CA ASN A 351 -0.35 -15.07 -9.15
C ASN A 351 -0.78 -16.00 -10.30
N ARG A 352 -0.08 -17.12 -10.44
CA ARG A 352 -0.56 -18.30 -11.17
C ARG A 352 -0.11 -19.55 -10.45
N ASP A 353 -0.93 -20.59 -10.53
CA ASP A 353 -0.55 -21.90 -10.05
C ASP A 353 0.10 -22.72 -11.17
N VAL A 354 1.07 -23.55 -10.80
CA VAL A 354 1.72 -24.52 -11.68
C VAL A 354 1.49 -25.90 -11.08
N TYR A 355 0.95 -26.79 -11.91
CA TYR A 355 0.58 -28.15 -11.56
C TYR A 355 1.54 -29.12 -12.23
N ASP A 356 1.96 -30.13 -11.48
CA ASP A 356 2.54 -31.34 -12.04
C ASP A 356 1.40 -32.17 -12.63
N VAL A 357 1.51 -32.45 -13.93
CA VAL A 357 0.60 -33.31 -14.68
C VAL A 357 1.19 -34.71 -14.70
N TRP A 358 0.44 -35.65 -14.18
CA TRP A 358 0.82 -37.04 -14.08
C TRP A 358 0.35 -37.83 -15.31
N ALA A 359 1.02 -38.92 -15.63
CA ALA A 359 0.76 -39.72 -16.82
C ALA A 359 -0.66 -40.35 -16.87
N ASP A 360 -1.32 -40.49 -15.72
CA ASP A 360 -2.73 -40.90 -15.63
C ASP A 360 -3.74 -39.75 -15.84
N GLY A 361 -3.27 -38.54 -16.08
CA GLY A 361 -4.09 -37.33 -16.24
C GLY A 361 -4.53 -36.70 -14.92
N THR A 362 -4.03 -37.17 -13.76
CA THR A 362 -4.22 -36.46 -12.49
C THR A 362 -3.25 -35.27 -12.36
N GLU A 363 -3.59 -34.32 -11.49
CA GLU A 363 -2.84 -33.07 -11.32
C GLU A 363 -2.61 -32.76 -9.85
N THR A 364 -1.39 -32.31 -9.51
CA THR A 364 -1.03 -31.87 -8.16
C THR A 364 -0.34 -30.52 -8.19
N LEU A 365 -0.76 -29.59 -7.33
CA LEU A 365 -0.13 -28.27 -7.21
C LEU A 365 1.35 -28.40 -6.83
N ASN A 366 2.24 -27.93 -7.71
CA ASN A 366 3.69 -27.89 -7.52
C ASN A 366 4.11 -26.58 -6.86
N ARG A 367 3.68 -25.44 -7.41
CA ARG A 367 4.03 -24.11 -6.90
C ARG A 367 3.04 -23.04 -7.34
N THR A 368 2.89 -22.00 -6.52
CA THR A 368 2.29 -20.73 -6.94
C THR A 368 3.41 -19.76 -7.33
N GLU A 369 3.45 -19.35 -8.60
CA GLU A 369 4.36 -18.30 -9.06
C GLU A 369 3.72 -16.92 -8.80
N THR A 370 4.53 -15.99 -8.28
CA THR A 370 4.10 -14.61 -8.01
C THR A 370 4.89 -13.64 -8.89
N SER A 371 4.20 -12.70 -9.53
CA SER A 371 4.79 -11.64 -10.35
C SER A 371 4.41 -10.29 -9.76
N ASN A 372 5.41 -9.41 -9.58
CA ASN A 372 5.25 -8.08 -9.02
C ASN A 372 5.60 -7.01 -10.08
N GLN A 373 4.89 -5.89 -10.10
CA GLN A 373 5.24 -4.71 -10.87
C GLN A 373 4.94 -3.42 -10.09
N THR A 374 5.59 -2.31 -10.45
CA THR A 374 5.26 -0.97 -9.97
C THR A 374 4.81 -0.10 -11.12
N ILE A 375 3.55 0.33 -11.11
CA ILE A 375 2.98 1.22 -12.13
C ILE A 375 2.98 2.69 -11.68
N ASN A 376 2.65 3.58 -12.62
CA ASN A 376 2.35 4.98 -12.34
C ASN A 376 0.82 5.16 -12.38
N GLU A 377 0.19 5.29 -11.21
CA GLU A 377 -1.21 5.68 -11.07
C GLU A 377 -1.33 7.22 -11.10
N ASN A 378 -2.51 7.76 -11.41
CA ASN A 378 -2.78 9.20 -11.43
C ASN A 378 -3.98 9.56 -10.55
N GLU A 379 -3.71 10.01 -9.33
CA GLU A 379 -4.75 10.57 -8.49
C GLU A 379 -5.21 11.94 -9.02
N SER A 380 -6.52 12.19 -8.93
CA SER A 380 -7.11 13.51 -9.20
C SER A 380 -7.90 14.02 -7.99
N ARG A 381 -7.92 15.34 -7.80
CA ARG A 381 -8.76 16.01 -6.81
C ARG A 381 -9.27 17.36 -7.32
N THR A 382 -10.42 17.79 -6.84
CA THR A 382 -10.85 19.18 -6.98
C THR A 382 -10.03 20.09 -6.07
N ALA A 383 -9.68 21.26 -6.56
CA ALA A 383 -9.01 22.34 -5.82
C ALA A 383 -9.56 23.69 -6.27
N THR A 384 -9.34 24.72 -5.45
CA THR A 384 -9.68 26.11 -5.79
C THR A 384 -8.41 26.89 -6.10
N GLY A 385 -8.42 27.69 -7.16
CA GLY A 385 -7.33 28.58 -7.52
C GLY A 385 -7.05 29.61 -6.41
N SER A 386 -5.79 29.98 -6.26
CA SER A 386 -5.30 30.97 -5.28
C SER A 386 -4.52 32.12 -5.93
N LYS A 387 -4.39 32.14 -7.26
CA LYS A 387 -3.78 33.25 -8.00
C LYS A 387 -4.68 34.48 -7.91
N ASN A 388 -4.34 35.39 -7.01
CA ASN A 388 -5.08 36.63 -6.84
C ASN A 388 -4.91 37.55 -8.07
N TYR A 389 -5.96 38.30 -8.42
CA TYR A 389 -6.00 39.21 -9.55
C TYR A 389 -6.89 40.42 -9.26
N VAL A 390 -6.67 41.53 -9.96
CA VAL A 390 -7.48 42.74 -9.81
C VAL A 390 -8.84 42.53 -10.48
N THR A 391 -9.91 42.63 -9.71
CA THR A 391 -11.30 42.49 -10.17
C THR A 391 -11.93 43.82 -10.55
N GLY A 392 -11.42 44.93 -10.00
CA GLY A 392 -11.93 46.27 -10.30
C GLY A 392 -11.12 47.38 -9.63
N THR A 393 -11.66 48.60 -9.66
CA THR A 393 -11.08 49.75 -8.97
C THR A 393 -12.14 50.58 -8.26
N SER A 394 -12.00 50.70 -6.95
CA SER A 394 -12.83 51.55 -6.09
C SER A 394 -12.13 52.86 -5.71
N TYR A 395 -12.93 53.86 -5.38
CA TYR A 395 -12.47 55.20 -5.01
C TYR A 395 -12.75 55.44 -3.53
N GLY A 396 -11.71 55.82 -2.78
CA GLY A 396 -11.90 56.36 -1.44
C GLY A 396 -12.59 57.73 -1.47
N SER A 397 -13.15 58.13 -0.34
CA SER A 397 -13.66 59.48 -0.14
C SER A 397 -12.58 60.53 -0.43
N TRP A 398 -13.00 61.68 -0.97
CA TRP A 398 -12.17 62.88 -0.99
C TRP A 398 -11.87 63.35 0.43
N SER A 399 -10.65 63.81 0.66
CA SER A 399 -10.30 64.59 1.85
C SER A 399 -11.11 65.90 1.89
N GLY A 400 -11.12 66.54 3.06
CA GLY A 400 -11.43 67.97 3.14
C GLY A 400 -10.51 68.78 2.21
N TRP A 401 -10.99 69.97 1.82
CA TRP A 401 -10.12 70.98 1.21
C TRP A 401 -9.17 71.53 2.26
N SER A 402 -7.89 71.67 1.90
CA SER A 402 -6.84 72.29 2.69
C SER A 402 -6.13 73.33 1.85
N ASP A 403 -5.73 74.44 2.46
CA ASP A 403 -4.96 75.49 1.77
C ASP A 403 -3.59 74.98 1.31
N THR A 404 -3.06 75.58 0.25
CA THR A 404 -1.80 75.20 -0.41
C THR A 404 -1.13 76.44 -0.98
N GLY A 405 0.12 76.68 -0.57
CA GLY A 405 0.74 78.00 -0.72
C GLY A 405 0.11 79.03 0.21
N GLY A 406 0.57 80.29 0.11
CA GLY A 406 -0.02 81.42 0.83
C GLY A 406 -0.70 82.41 -0.11
N HIS A 407 -1.32 83.44 0.47
CA HIS A 407 -2.08 84.46 -0.26
C HIS A 407 -1.29 85.10 -1.41
N TYR A 408 -1.90 85.13 -2.59
CA TYR A 408 -1.34 85.73 -3.81
C TYR A 408 -2.35 86.64 -4.52
N SER A 409 -1.90 87.41 -5.52
CA SER A 409 -2.74 88.34 -6.30
C SER A 409 -3.64 89.25 -5.45
N CYS A 410 -3.14 89.71 -4.31
CA CYS A 410 -3.85 90.58 -3.38
C CYS A 410 -4.12 91.97 -3.96
N GLY A 411 -5.37 92.45 -3.82
CA GLY A 411 -5.76 93.81 -4.17
C GLY A 411 -5.22 94.88 -3.20
N SER A 412 -5.50 96.14 -3.52
CA SER A 412 -5.17 97.28 -2.65
C SER A 412 -6.00 97.30 -1.36
N TYR A 413 -5.37 97.72 -0.27
CA TYR A 413 -6.03 97.97 1.01
C TYR A 413 -7.00 99.17 0.92
N SER A 414 -8.27 98.95 1.29
CA SER A 414 -9.35 99.94 1.22
C SER A 414 -10.07 100.08 2.57
N PRO A 415 -10.53 101.29 2.98
CA PRO A 415 -10.40 102.58 2.29
C PRO A 415 -8.99 103.18 2.40
N SER A 416 -8.69 104.25 1.65
CA SER A 416 -7.39 104.92 1.71
C SER A 416 -7.24 105.77 2.98
N THR A 417 -6.03 105.84 3.55
CA THR A 417 -5.69 106.71 4.69
C THR A 417 -5.98 108.19 4.41
N SER A 418 -5.86 108.63 3.15
CA SER A 418 -6.19 109.99 2.71
C SER A 418 -7.69 110.34 2.75
N THR A 419 -8.58 109.36 2.93
CA THR A 419 -10.03 109.59 3.07
C THR A 419 -10.48 109.80 4.52
N VAL A 420 -9.64 109.40 5.49
CA VAL A 420 -9.93 109.45 6.92
C VAL A 420 -9.19 110.62 7.57
N ASN A 421 -9.84 111.31 8.51
CA ASN A 421 -9.30 112.51 9.18
C ASN A 421 -7.98 112.22 9.92
N TYR A 422 -7.10 113.21 9.97
CA TYR A 422 -5.79 113.12 10.60
C TYR A 422 -5.88 112.59 12.03
N GLY A 423 -5.15 111.50 12.33
CA GLY A 423 -5.08 110.89 13.66
C GLY A 423 -6.19 109.91 14.02
N GLN A 424 -7.26 109.77 13.21
CA GLN A 424 -8.31 108.77 13.44
C GLN A 424 -7.86 107.36 13.02
N SER A 425 -8.04 106.36 13.88
CA SER A 425 -7.73 104.95 13.57
C SER A 425 -8.90 104.27 12.82
N PHE A 426 -8.57 103.39 11.89
CA PHE A 426 -9.57 102.62 11.12
C PHE A 426 -8.97 101.31 10.57
N THR A 427 -9.84 100.37 10.19
CA THR A 427 -9.42 99.11 9.56
C THR A 427 -9.42 99.25 8.04
N GLN A 428 -8.34 98.81 7.40
CA GLN A 428 -8.28 98.58 5.96
C GLN A 428 -8.42 97.07 5.67
N THR A 429 -9.14 96.74 4.60
CA THR A 429 -9.28 95.36 4.11
C THR A 429 -8.81 95.26 2.67
N ARG A 430 -8.21 94.12 2.29
CA ARG A 430 -7.96 93.70 0.90
C ARG A 430 -8.45 92.27 0.69
N SER A 431 -8.73 91.90 -0.56
CA SER A 431 -8.98 90.50 -0.93
C SER A 431 -7.78 89.93 -1.67
N CYS A 432 -7.49 88.65 -1.44
CA CYS A 432 -6.40 87.87 -2.02
C CYS A 432 -6.94 86.58 -2.64
N LYS A 433 -6.14 85.93 -3.48
CA LYS A 433 -6.36 84.56 -3.92
C LYS A 433 -5.64 83.59 -2.98
N GLN A 434 -6.28 82.45 -2.72
CA GLN A 434 -5.70 81.31 -2.02
C GLN A 434 -6.09 80.04 -2.78
N ASP A 435 -5.12 79.15 -3.00
CA ASP A 435 -5.40 77.85 -3.60
C ASP A 435 -5.66 76.82 -2.50
N GLN A 436 -6.60 75.93 -2.76
CA GLN A 436 -6.91 74.78 -1.92
C GLN A 436 -6.74 73.49 -2.72
N ILE A 437 -6.18 72.47 -2.08
CA ILE A 437 -6.07 71.11 -2.59
C ILE A 437 -6.94 70.15 -1.77
N ARG A 438 -7.36 69.05 -2.40
CA ARG A 438 -7.83 67.83 -1.73
C ARG A 438 -7.35 66.61 -2.50
N SER A 439 -7.34 65.45 -1.86
CA SER A 439 -6.93 64.19 -2.47
C SER A 439 -7.90 63.04 -2.19
N ARG A 440 -7.86 62.00 -3.02
CA ARG A 440 -8.48 60.69 -2.73
C ARG A 440 -7.57 59.55 -3.18
N LYS A 441 -7.59 58.45 -2.44
CA LYS A 441 -6.91 57.21 -2.85
C LYS A 441 -7.80 56.44 -3.82
N VAL A 442 -7.24 55.99 -4.93
CA VAL A 442 -7.83 54.98 -5.82
C VAL A 442 -7.23 53.64 -5.44
N TYR A 443 -8.06 52.61 -5.31
CA TYR A 443 -7.63 51.26 -4.96
C TYR A 443 -7.75 50.33 -6.16
N ASN A 444 -6.88 49.31 -6.21
CA ASN A 444 -7.19 48.06 -6.89
C ASN A 444 -7.98 47.20 -5.89
N ASP A 445 -9.15 46.73 -6.28
CA ASP A 445 -9.88 45.68 -5.57
C ASP A 445 -9.42 44.32 -6.12
N TRP A 446 -9.13 43.40 -5.21
CA TRP A 446 -8.59 42.08 -5.55
C TRP A 446 -9.66 40.98 -5.38
N ALA A 447 -9.45 39.84 -6.04
CA ALA A 447 -10.39 38.72 -6.05
C ALA A 447 -10.58 38.06 -4.67
N ASP A 448 -9.58 38.18 -3.78
CA ASP A 448 -9.68 37.76 -2.37
C ASP A 448 -10.40 38.77 -1.45
N GLY A 449 -10.88 39.90 -2.00
CA GLY A 449 -11.51 40.98 -1.24
C GLY A 449 -10.53 41.96 -0.59
N SER A 450 -9.21 41.77 -0.76
CA SER A 450 -8.20 42.73 -0.30
C SER A 450 -8.14 43.98 -1.20
N ARG A 451 -7.48 45.02 -0.72
CA ARG A 451 -7.30 46.30 -1.44
C ARG A 451 -5.88 46.80 -1.34
N THR A 452 -5.32 47.26 -2.46
CA THR A 452 -4.04 47.98 -2.48
C THR A 452 -4.21 49.35 -3.13
N VAL A 453 -3.45 50.35 -2.67
CA VAL A 453 -3.50 51.71 -3.26
C VAL A 453 -2.91 51.64 -4.67
N LYS A 454 -3.73 51.97 -5.68
CA LYS A 454 -3.33 52.07 -7.09
C LYS A 454 -2.67 53.41 -7.38
N SER A 455 -3.28 54.49 -6.91
CA SER A 455 -2.83 55.87 -7.10
C SER A 455 -3.49 56.80 -6.07
N THR A 456 -3.03 58.05 -6.02
CA THR A 456 -3.74 59.13 -5.33
C THR A 456 -4.08 60.19 -6.36
N GLU A 457 -5.37 60.52 -6.48
CA GLU A 457 -5.85 61.64 -7.29
C GLU A 457 -5.84 62.91 -6.43
N THR A 458 -5.50 64.05 -7.04
CA THR A 458 -5.59 65.38 -6.44
C THR A 458 -6.56 66.25 -7.23
N SER A 459 -7.18 67.21 -6.54
CA SER A 459 -8.06 68.22 -7.13
C SER A 459 -7.75 69.55 -6.46
N THR A 460 -7.58 70.60 -7.27
CA THR A 460 -7.29 71.97 -6.84
C THR A 460 -8.45 72.91 -7.18
N LYS A 461 -8.57 74.00 -6.42
CA LYS A 461 -9.44 75.16 -6.73
C LYS A 461 -8.80 76.43 -6.16
N THR A 462 -9.13 77.59 -6.71
CA THR A 462 -8.78 78.89 -6.13
C THR A 462 -10.01 79.50 -5.46
N ILE A 463 -9.84 80.08 -4.26
CA ILE A 463 -10.85 80.85 -3.54
C ILE A 463 -10.42 82.32 -3.37
N ASN A 464 -11.33 83.16 -2.88
CA ASN A 464 -11.00 84.50 -2.41
C ASN A 464 -10.89 84.47 -0.88
N GLU A 465 -9.79 85.01 -0.35
CA GLU A 465 -9.55 85.27 1.07
C GLU A 465 -9.59 86.79 1.32
N ASN A 466 -9.69 87.20 2.59
CA ASN A 466 -9.76 88.61 2.98
C ASN A 466 -8.81 88.93 4.13
N GLU A 467 -7.78 89.74 3.87
CA GLU A 467 -6.87 90.25 4.89
C GLU A 467 -7.31 91.63 5.38
N SER A 468 -7.16 91.88 6.69
CA SER A 468 -7.42 93.19 7.29
C SER A 468 -6.27 93.67 8.18
N ARG A 469 -6.10 94.98 8.30
CA ARG A 469 -5.08 95.64 9.12
C ARG A 469 -5.57 96.98 9.67
N SER A 470 -5.02 97.40 10.81
CA SER A 470 -5.22 98.76 11.33
C SER A 470 -4.39 99.79 10.54
N ALA A 471 -4.94 100.99 10.38
CA ALA A 471 -4.28 102.16 9.80
C ALA A 471 -4.78 103.46 10.46
N THR A 472 -4.13 104.58 10.17
CA THR A 472 -4.50 105.91 10.69
C THR A 472 -4.74 106.89 9.54
N GLY A 473 -5.76 107.73 9.67
CA GLY A 473 -6.11 108.75 8.69
C GLY A 473 -5.10 109.90 8.61
N THR A 474 -5.00 110.53 7.45
CA THR A 474 -4.01 111.58 7.15
C THR A 474 -4.61 112.91 6.66
N LYS A 475 -5.94 113.02 6.55
CA LYS A 475 -6.62 114.22 6.03
C LYS A 475 -6.67 115.36 7.06
N ASN A 476 -5.88 116.41 6.84
CA ASN A 476 -5.82 117.63 7.68
C ASN A 476 -7.08 118.52 7.54
N TYR A 477 -7.38 119.32 8.55
CA TYR A 477 -8.54 120.22 8.63
C TYR A 477 -8.29 121.40 9.61
N ILE A 478 -9.11 122.46 9.53
CA ILE A 478 -9.01 123.62 10.43
C ILE A 478 -9.63 123.29 11.79
N THR A 479 -8.92 123.59 12.88
CA THR A 479 -9.31 123.29 14.27
C THR A 479 -9.72 124.51 15.08
N GLY A 480 -9.38 125.73 14.65
CA GLY A 480 -9.76 126.94 15.38
C GLY A 480 -9.21 128.25 14.82
N THR A 481 -9.27 129.30 15.64
CA THR A 481 -8.75 130.65 15.34
C THR A 481 -7.96 131.16 16.55
N SER A 482 -6.90 131.92 16.35
CA SER A 482 -6.12 132.57 17.42
C SER A 482 -5.76 134.02 17.10
N TYR A 483 -5.49 134.82 18.13
CA TYR A 483 -5.31 136.29 18.05
C TYR A 483 -3.91 136.70 18.53
N GLY A 484 -3.34 137.73 17.92
CA GLY A 484 -2.12 138.41 18.37
C GLY A 484 -2.41 139.60 19.30
N SER A 485 -1.34 140.16 19.87
CA SER A 485 -1.39 141.32 20.77
C SER A 485 -1.85 142.61 20.07
N TRP A 486 -2.45 143.51 20.85
CA TRP A 486 -2.71 144.89 20.44
C TRP A 486 -1.44 145.75 20.47
N SER A 487 -1.33 146.70 19.55
CA SER A 487 -0.35 147.79 19.62
C SER A 487 -0.69 148.79 20.74
N SER A 488 0.28 149.63 21.10
CA SER A 488 0.04 150.87 21.84
C SER A 488 -0.97 151.77 21.13
N TRP A 489 -1.59 152.66 21.89
CA TRP A 489 -2.32 153.82 21.37
C TRP A 489 -1.34 154.85 20.78
N SER A 490 -1.79 155.56 19.75
CA SER A 490 -1.07 156.69 19.13
C SER A 490 -2.04 157.83 18.84
N ASP A 491 -1.63 159.06 19.08
CA ASP A 491 -2.41 160.26 18.78
C ASP A 491 -2.71 160.39 17.28
N THR A 492 -3.90 160.94 16.99
CA THR A 492 -4.49 161.01 15.65
C THR A 492 -5.13 162.39 15.48
N GLY A 493 -4.42 163.32 14.82
CA GLY A 493 -4.81 164.73 14.76
C GLY A 493 -4.23 165.56 15.92
N GLY A 494 -4.74 166.78 16.10
CA GLY A 494 -4.29 167.75 17.11
C GLY A 494 -5.43 168.45 17.83
N HIS A 495 -5.11 169.26 18.85
CA HIS A 495 -6.09 169.80 19.81
C HIS A 495 -7.25 170.59 19.18
N TYR A 496 -8.48 170.25 19.60
CA TYR A 496 -9.71 170.90 19.15
C TYR A 496 -10.67 171.24 20.31
N SER A 497 -11.73 172.03 20.02
CA SER A 497 -12.80 172.41 20.95
C SER A 497 -12.34 172.99 22.30
N CYS A 498 -11.40 173.93 22.28
CA CYS A 498 -10.85 174.55 23.48
C CYS A 498 -11.77 175.59 24.15
N GLY A 499 -11.84 175.58 25.48
CA GLY A 499 -12.63 176.51 26.30
C GLY A 499 -12.00 177.89 26.57
N SER A 500 -12.66 178.70 27.40
CA SER A 500 -12.24 180.06 27.77
C SER A 500 -11.25 180.08 28.96
N TYR A 501 -10.38 181.10 28.97
CA TYR A 501 -9.43 181.35 30.06
C TYR A 501 -10.09 181.99 31.29
N SER A 502 -9.89 181.40 32.47
CA SER A 502 -10.46 181.83 33.78
C SER A 502 -9.37 181.85 34.87
N PRO A 503 -9.39 182.76 35.87
CA PRO A 503 -10.41 183.76 36.20
C PRO A 503 -10.26 185.10 35.43
N SER A 504 -11.17 186.05 35.66
CA SER A 504 -11.19 187.37 34.98
C SER A 504 -10.42 188.46 35.75
N THR A 505 -9.89 189.47 35.04
CA THR A 505 -9.03 190.53 35.61
C THR A 505 -9.75 191.50 36.55
N SER A 506 -11.05 191.73 36.37
CA SER A 506 -11.83 192.70 37.14
C SER A 506 -12.10 192.30 38.60
N THR A 507 -11.77 191.07 39.01
CA THR A 507 -11.98 190.59 40.38
C THR A 507 -10.79 190.86 41.32
N VAL A 508 -9.64 191.24 40.77
CA VAL A 508 -8.37 191.42 41.50
C VAL A 508 -8.13 192.91 41.82
N ASN A 509 -7.47 193.20 42.95
CA ASN A 509 -7.17 194.57 43.39
C ASN A 509 -6.20 195.30 42.44
N TYR A 510 -6.26 196.64 42.42
CA TYR A 510 -5.50 197.47 41.49
C TYR A 510 -3.98 197.23 41.64
N GLY A 511 -3.36 196.72 40.58
CA GLY A 511 -1.91 196.49 40.51
C GLY A 511 -1.40 195.09 40.88
N GLN A 512 -2.25 194.08 41.11
CA GLN A 512 -1.80 192.70 41.39
C GLN A 512 -2.01 191.71 40.23
N SER A 513 -1.13 190.72 40.10
CA SER A 513 -1.04 189.76 38.98
C SER A 513 -1.46 188.33 39.35
N PHE A 514 -1.88 187.53 38.35
CA PHE A 514 -2.41 186.17 38.50
C PHE A 514 -2.33 185.34 37.18
N THR A 515 -2.73 184.07 37.24
CA THR A 515 -2.69 183.09 36.12
C THR A 515 -4.10 182.63 35.70
N GLN A 516 -4.30 182.32 34.42
CA GLN A 516 -5.53 181.78 33.81
C GLN A 516 -5.31 180.43 33.12
N THR A 517 -6.34 179.58 33.04
CA THR A 517 -6.28 178.21 32.44
C THR A 517 -7.49 177.91 31.53
N ARG A 518 -7.34 177.01 30.53
CA ARG A 518 -8.42 176.41 29.69
C ARG A 518 -8.19 174.91 29.39
N SER A 519 -9.16 174.25 28.75
CA SER A 519 -9.16 172.81 28.39
C SER A 519 -9.59 172.54 26.93
N CYS A 520 -9.13 171.44 26.30
CA CYS A 520 -9.25 171.05 24.88
C CYS A 520 -9.44 169.52 24.70
N LYS A 521 -9.63 169.03 23.45
CA LYS A 521 -9.86 167.61 23.04
C LYS A 521 -8.75 167.04 22.13
N GLN A 522 -8.51 165.72 22.17
CA GLN A 522 -7.53 164.98 21.35
C GLN A 522 -7.96 163.51 21.08
N ASP A 523 -7.65 162.93 19.91
CA ASP A 523 -8.06 161.57 19.50
C ASP A 523 -6.87 160.57 19.34
N GLN A 524 -7.12 159.25 19.42
CA GLN A 524 -6.11 158.16 19.42
C GLN A 524 -6.57 156.82 18.76
N THR A 525 -5.63 156.01 18.23
CA THR A 525 -5.88 154.73 17.50
C THR A 525 -4.88 153.58 17.82
N ARG A 526 -5.29 152.29 17.69
CA ARG A 526 -4.42 151.06 17.80
C ARG A 526 -4.92 149.82 17.00
N ASN A 527 -4.10 148.76 16.85
CA ASN A 527 -4.35 147.59 15.95
C ASN A 527 -3.90 146.19 16.50
N ARG A 528 -4.45 145.05 15.99
CA ARG A 528 -3.94 143.65 16.17
C ARG A 528 -4.18 142.71 14.96
N THR A 529 -3.65 141.47 15.00
CA THR A 529 -3.71 140.44 13.93
C THR A 529 -4.42 139.14 14.36
N VAL A 530 -4.98 138.37 13.41
CA VAL A 530 -5.74 137.11 13.64
C VAL A 530 -5.28 135.98 12.68
N TYR A 531 -5.32 134.73 13.15
CA TYR A 531 -4.87 133.51 12.45
C TYR A 531 -5.88 132.35 12.53
N ASN A 532 -5.88 131.45 11.55
CA ASN A 532 -6.49 130.12 11.62
C ASN A 532 -5.48 129.08 12.16
N ASN A 533 -5.95 128.04 12.84
CA ASN A 533 -5.16 126.90 13.33
C ASN A 533 -5.60 125.61 12.61
N TRP A 534 -4.67 124.69 12.33
CA TRP A 534 -4.93 123.40 11.66
C TRP A 534 -4.71 122.18 12.58
N ALA A 535 -5.14 121.00 12.15
CA ALA A 535 -5.06 119.76 12.94
C ALA A 535 -3.63 119.18 13.04
N ASP A 536 -2.74 119.55 12.12
CA ASP A 536 -1.30 119.29 12.20
C ASP A 536 -0.54 120.31 13.08
N GLY A 537 -1.24 121.27 13.70
CA GLY A 537 -0.67 122.32 14.53
C GLY A 537 -0.17 123.56 13.76
N SER A 538 -0.22 123.56 12.43
CA SER A 538 0.17 124.72 11.62
C SER A 538 -0.82 125.90 11.77
N LYS A 539 -0.38 127.11 11.40
CA LYS A 539 -1.17 128.34 11.45
C LYS A 539 -1.07 129.13 10.15
N THR A 540 -2.18 129.74 9.73
CA THR A 540 -2.24 130.63 8.56
C THR A 540 -2.92 131.96 8.90
N TYR A 541 -2.51 133.06 8.23
CA TYR A 541 -3.09 134.39 8.44
C TYR A 541 -4.59 134.43 8.11
N LYS A 542 -5.35 135.24 8.86
CA LYS A 542 -6.81 135.42 8.69
C LYS A 542 -7.20 136.87 8.44
N SER A 543 -6.87 137.79 9.36
CA SER A 543 -7.32 139.19 9.29
C SER A 543 -6.55 140.12 10.24
N LYS A 544 -6.90 141.42 10.23
CA LYS A 544 -6.40 142.49 11.12
C LYS A 544 -7.59 143.24 11.72
N GLU A 545 -7.42 143.84 12.91
CA GLU A 545 -8.46 144.49 13.73
C GLU A 545 -7.95 145.83 14.31
N THR A 546 -8.84 146.81 14.52
CA THR A 546 -8.50 148.21 14.84
C THR A 546 -9.43 148.81 15.91
N SER A 547 -8.97 149.78 16.70
CA SER A 547 -9.73 150.44 17.78
C SER A 547 -9.31 151.91 17.98
N ASN A 548 -10.25 152.80 18.38
CA ASN A 548 -10.11 154.27 18.45
C ASN A 548 -10.65 154.83 19.79
N GLN A 549 -10.19 156.00 20.26
CA GLN A 549 -10.69 156.72 21.45
C GLN A 549 -10.40 158.25 21.44
N THR A 550 -10.95 159.02 22.39
CA THR A 550 -10.80 160.50 22.54
C THR A 550 -10.60 160.91 24.01
N ILE A 551 -9.76 161.90 24.28
CA ILE A 551 -9.36 162.41 25.62
C ILE A 551 -9.43 163.95 25.74
N ASN A 552 -9.05 164.51 26.91
CA ASN A 552 -8.97 165.96 27.20
C ASN A 552 -7.53 166.39 27.59
N GLU A 553 -7.12 167.61 27.25
CA GLU A 553 -5.87 168.26 27.71
C GLU A 553 -6.07 169.75 28.10
N ASN A 554 -5.07 170.42 28.69
CA ASN A 554 -5.19 171.77 29.29
C ASN A 554 -4.05 172.76 28.93
N GLU A 555 -4.32 174.08 28.95
CA GLU A 555 -3.39 175.18 28.63
C GLU A 555 -3.48 176.38 29.61
N SER A 556 -2.42 177.19 29.80
CA SER A 556 -2.39 178.30 30.79
C SER A 556 -1.54 179.54 30.41
N ARG A 557 -1.80 180.72 31.04
CA ARG A 557 -1.15 182.06 30.79
C ARG A 557 -1.36 183.08 31.95
N SER A 558 -0.82 184.32 31.90
CA SER A 558 -0.86 185.30 33.03
C SER A 558 -1.53 186.68 32.75
N ALA A 559 -1.98 187.41 33.78
CA ALA A 559 -2.72 188.71 33.72
C ALA A 559 -2.68 189.57 35.04
N THR A 560 -3.37 190.74 35.11
CA THR A 560 -3.32 191.77 36.21
C THR A 560 -4.68 192.47 36.51
N GLY A 561 -4.93 193.00 37.74
CA GLY A 561 -6.22 193.58 38.24
C GLY A 561 -6.31 195.09 38.61
N THR A 562 -7.50 195.57 39.05
CA THR A 562 -7.96 197.00 38.86
C THR A 562 -8.85 197.73 39.93
N LYS A 563 -9.02 197.28 41.19
CA LYS A 563 -9.95 197.87 42.23
C LYS A 563 -9.36 198.82 43.33
N ASN A 564 -10.10 199.83 43.86
CA ASN A 564 -9.65 201.03 44.66
C ASN A 564 -10.31 201.24 46.08
N TYR A 565 -9.73 202.04 47.01
CA TYR A 565 -10.16 202.19 48.46
C TYR A 565 -9.68 203.48 49.25
N VAL A 566 -9.82 203.51 50.60
CA VAL A 566 -9.59 204.64 51.57
C VAL A 566 -8.24 204.53 52.33
N THR A 567 -7.64 205.62 52.87
CA THR A 567 -6.32 205.57 53.58
C THR A 567 -6.27 206.03 55.07
N HIS A 568 -6.45 207.31 55.45
CA HIS A 568 -6.22 207.76 56.86
C HIS A 568 -7.01 209.03 57.33
N THR A 569 -6.76 209.54 58.55
CA THR A 569 -7.53 210.64 59.21
C THR A 569 -6.66 211.55 60.13
N SER A 570 -7.12 212.76 60.55
CA SER A 570 -6.30 213.76 61.30
C SER A 570 -7.10 214.77 62.19
N LYS A 571 -6.44 215.58 63.06
CA LYS A 571 -7.06 216.46 64.11
C LYS A 571 -6.44 217.88 64.24
N GLY A 572 -7.17 218.82 64.86
CA GLY A 572 -6.75 220.21 65.17
C GLY A 572 -6.70 220.58 66.67
N SER A 573 -6.50 221.87 67.01
CA SER A 573 -6.09 222.38 68.34
C SER A 573 -7.23 222.79 69.31
N TRP A 574 -6.88 223.06 70.59
CA TRP A 574 -7.78 223.56 71.66
C TRP A 574 -7.68 225.08 71.91
N SER A 575 -8.73 225.66 72.51
CA SER A 575 -8.79 227.08 72.94
C SER A 575 -8.45 227.33 74.44
N SER A 576 -8.44 228.60 74.87
CA SER A 576 -8.02 229.09 76.20
C SER A 576 -9.12 229.09 77.27
N TRP A 577 -8.74 229.05 78.54
CA TRP A 577 -9.65 229.11 79.69
C TRP A 577 -10.07 230.55 80.07
N SER A 578 -11.35 230.76 80.43
CA SER A 578 -11.90 232.05 80.90
C SER A 578 -12.74 231.92 82.18
N ASN A 579 -12.92 233.00 82.95
CA ASN A 579 -13.67 233.05 84.22
C ASN A 579 -15.20 232.97 84.04
N SER A 580 -15.86 232.43 85.07
CA SER A 580 -17.32 232.34 85.20
C SER A 580 -17.77 232.56 86.65
N GLY A 581 -18.78 233.40 86.85
CA GLY A 581 -19.34 233.75 88.17
C GLY A 581 -18.51 234.75 89.00
N GLY A 582 -18.86 234.88 90.29
CA GLY A 582 -18.14 235.71 91.29
C GLY A 582 -17.82 234.92 92.57
N GLN A 583 -17.14 235.56 93.52
CA GLN A 583 -16.63 234.90 94.73
C GLN A 583 -17.72 234.56 95.75
N TYR A 584 -17.60 233.40 96.41
CA TYR A 584 -18.57 232.94 97.42
C TYR A 584 -17.94 232.10 98.56
N SER A 585 -18.73 231.90 99.64
CA SER A 585 -18.42 231.07 100.83
C SER A 585 -17.09 231.42 101.52
N CYS A 586 -17.03 232.58 102.18
CA CYS A 586 -15.82 233.11 102.81
C CYS A 586 -15.73 232.80 104.33
N GLY A 587 -14.62 232.23 104.80
CA GLY A 587 -14.38 231.86 106.22
C GLY A 587 -13.94 233.00 107.16
N SER A 588 -13.75 232.71 108.45
CA SER A 588 -13.38 233.73 109.48
C SER A 588 -11.91 234.16 109.45
N TYR A 589 -11.63 235.38 109.93
CA TYR A 589 -10.29 235.95 110.06
C TYR A 589 -9.56 235.47 111.32
N SER A 590 -8.28 235.09 111.19
CA SER A 590 -7.39 234.55 112.24
C SER A 590 -5.93 234.97 111.94
N PRO A 591 -5.00 235.18 112.92
CA PRO A 591 -5.08 234.92 114.38
C PRO A 591 -5.93 235.90 115.20
N ASP A 592 -6.08 235.65 116.52
CA ASP A 592 -6.77 236.53 117.47
C ASP A 592 -5.81 237.46 118.25
N PRO A 593 -6.14 238.76 118.45
CA PRO A 593 -5.26 239.74 119.11
C PRO A 593 -4.82 239.42 120.54
N SER A 594 -5.63 238.67 121.31
CA SER A 594 -5.36 238.39 122.73
C SER A 594 -4.12 237.50 122.96
N THR A 595 -3.63 236.85 121.89
CA THR A 595 -2.48 235.94 121.92
C THR A 595 -1.12 236.65 121.84
N VAL A 596 -1.09 237.96 121.52
CA VAL A 596 0.13 238.71 121.17
C VAL A 596 0.50 239.74 122.24
N ASN A 597 1.81 240.00 122.39
CA ASN A 597 2.34 240.95 123.36
C ASN A 597 1.96 242.42 123.03
N TYR A 598 1.99 243.28 124.06
CA TYR A 598 1.47 244.64 124.01
C TYR A 598 2.19 245.48 122.96
N GLY A 599 1.43 246.02 122.00
CA GLY A 599 1.91 246.93 120.97
C GLY A 599 2.50 246.27 119.71
N GLN A 600 2.54 244.93 119.59
CA GLN A 600 2.96 244.29 118.33
C GLN A 600 1.79 244.13 117.34
N SER A 601 2.07 244.35 116.05
CA SER A 601 1.12 244.32 114.94
C SER A 601 1.24 243.03 114.11
N PHE A 602 0.11 242.58 113.53
CA PHE A 602 0.04 241.35 112.73
C PHE A 602 -1.10 241.40 111.69
N THR A 603 -1.16 240.38 110.82
CA THR A 603 -2.14 240.26 109.72
C THR A 603 -3.04 239.03 109.91
N GLN A 604 -4.33 239.18 109.63
CA GLN A 604 -5.34 238.12 109.59
C GLN A 604 -5.74 237.74 108.16
N THR A 605 -6.17 236.49 107.93
CA THR A 605 -6.52 235.93 106.60
C THR A 605 -7.88 235.20 106.55
N GLN A 606 -8.56 235.22 105.39
CA GLN A 606 -9.87 234.60 105.06
C GLN A 606 -9.83 233.96 103.64
N THR A 607 -10.67 232.94 103.33
CA THR A 607 -10.68 232.16 102.06
C THR A 607 -12.08 231.95 101.45
N CYS A 608 -12.23 232.00 100.10
CA CYS A 608 -13.47 231.94 99.27
C CYS A 608 -13.31 231.06 97.96
N LYS A 609 -14.32 230.99 97.05
CA LYS A 609 -14.45 230.08 95.84
C LYS A 609 -14.79 230.76 94.46
N GLN A 610 -14.47 230.17 93.27
CA GLN A 610 -14.65 230.75 91.86
C GLN A 610 -14.56 229.72 90.65
N ASN A 611 -15.08 229.95 89.40
CA ASN A 611 -15.20 228.96 88.23
C ASN A 611 -14.66 229.36 86.78
N GLN A 612 -14.48 228.42 85.77
CA GLN A 612 -13.91 228.61 84.35
C GLN A 612 -14.29 227.60 83.15
N THR A 613 -14.03 227.85 81.80
CA THR A 613 -14.40 227.00 80.53
C THR A 613 -13.51 227.01 79.17
N ARG A 614 -13.58 226.05 78.15
CA ARG A 614 -12.90 225.98 76.73
C ARG A 614 -13.29 224.87 75.58
N THR A 615 -12.68 224.73 74.33
CA THR A 615 -13.09 223.90 73.04
C THR A 615 -12.05 223.32 71.92
N GLN A 616 -12.36 222.37 70.91
CA GLN A 616 -11.48 221.70 69.76
C GLN A 616 -12.16 221.03 68.42
N THR A 617 -11.48 220.65 67.24
CA THR A 617 -11.98 220.05 65.85
C THR A 617 -11.17 218.88 65.03
N THR A 618 -11.65 218.17 63.90
CA THR A 618 -11.11 216.90 63.13
C THR A 618 -11.38 216.63 61.54
N TYR A 619 -10.61 215.75 60.75
CA TYR A 619 -10.64 215.39 59.24
C TYR A 619 -10.28 213.90 58.69
N ASN A 620 -10.32 213.57 57.34
CA ASN A 620 -10.15 212.22 56.59
C ASN A 620 -9.42 212.22 55.15
N HIS A 621 -8.89 211.08 54.59
CA HIS A 621 -8.18 210.90 53.25
C HIS A 621 -8.35 209.54 52.46
N TRP A 622 -8.02 209.46 51.13
CA TRP A 622 -8.21 208.30 50.19
C TRP A 622 -6.97 207.77 49.39
N ALA A 623 -7.03 206.55 48.85
CA ALA A 623 -5.93 205.86 48.13
C ALA A 623 -5.63 206.34 46.71
N ASN A 624 -6.54 207.11 46.08
CA ASN A 624 -6.28 207.84 44.84
C ASN A 624 -5.95 209.33 45.07
N GLY A 625 -5.76 209.77 46.33
CA GLY A 625 -5.18 211.09 46.66
C GLY A 625 -6.14 212.21 47.11
N THR A 626 -7.36 211.92 47.58
CA THR A 626 -8.38 212.96 47.94
C THR A 626 -8.70 213.03 49.46
N THR A 627 -9.36 214.11 49.95
CA THR A 627 -9.43 214.51 51.40
C THR A 627 -10.77 215.19 51.81
N THR A 628 -11.30 214.97 53.05
CA THR A 628 -12.59 215.54 53.59
C THR A 628 -12.64 215.77 55.15
N THR A 629 -13.75 216.27 55.74
CA THR A 629 -13.89 216.83 57.14
C THR A 629 -14.71 215.98 58.16
N LYS A 630 -14.62 216.20 59.50
CA LYS A 630 -15.23 215.35 60.57
C LYS A 630 -16.03 215.98 61.76
N SER A 631 -15.45 216.56 62.86
CA SER A 631 -16.20 216.87 64.15
C SER A 631 -15.50 217.79 65.22
N THR A 632 -16.18 218.22 66.33
CA THR A 632 -15.81 219.32 67.32
C THR A 632 -16.27 219.12 68.83
N ALA A 633 -15.66 219.74 69.90
CA ALA A 633 -15.96 219.54 71.40
C ALA A 633 -15.63 220.69 72.46
N THR A 634 -15.95 220.56 73.80
CA THR A 634 -15.97 221.62 74.92
C THR A 634 -15.68 221.16 76.42
N GLN A 635 -15.28 222.02 77.41
CA GLN A 635 -14.98 221.73 78.89
C GLN A 635 -15.16 222.88 79.98
N THR A 636 -15.10 222.57 81.33
CA THR A 636 -15.39 223.44 82.56
C THR A 636 -14.50 223.16 83.84
N LYS A 637 -14.33 224.08 84.86
CA LYS A 637 -13.72 223.84 86.23
C LYS A 637 -13.98 224.89 87.38
N THR A 638 -13.45 224.67 88.62
CA THR A 638 -13.56 225.52 89.87
C THR A 638 -12.24 225.69 90.66
N ILE A 639 -12.05 226.78 91.46
CA ILE A 639 -10.86 227.14 92.29
C ILE A 639 -11.20 227.85 93.64
N ASN A 640 -10.18 228.14 94.48
CA ASN A 640 -10.26 228.95 95.73
C ASN A 640 -9.51 230.31 95.59
N VAL A 641 -9.80 231.30 96.45
CA VAL A 641 -9.14 232.64 96.53
C VAL A 641 -9.04 233.14 97.99
N ASN A 642 -8.06 233.98 98.37
CA ASN A 642 -7.83 234.47 99.75
C ASN A 642 -7.84 236.02 99.89
N ASN A 643 -8.26 236.51 101.07
CA ASN A 643 -8.34 237.93 101.46
C ASN A 643 -7.64 238.19 102.82
N THR A 644 -7.12 239.40 103.09
CA THR A 644 -6.29 239.73 104.28
C THR A 644 -6.52 241.13 104.87
N ARG A 645 -6.23 241.35 106.18
CA ARG A 645 -6.32 242.65 106.91
C ARG A 645 -5.43 242.69 108.18
N SER A 646 -5.23 243.85 108.83
CA SER A 646 -4.24 244.03 109.94
C SER A 646 -4.85 244.30 111.34
N ALA A 647 -4.11 243.98 112.43
CA ALA A 647 -4.50 244.15 113.86
C ALA A 647 -3.28 244.26 114.83
N THR A 648 -3.50 244.45 116.15
CA THR A 648 -2.45 244.73 117.18
C THR A 648 -2.75 244.07 118.55
N GLY A 649 -1.73 243.64 119.32
CA GLY A 649 -1.82 242.89 120.60
C GLY A 649 -1.61 243.67 121.92
N THR A 650 -1.79 243.00 123.07
CA THR A 650 -2.05 243.65 124.40
C THR A 650 -1.38 243.03 125.66
N LYS A 651 -0.49 242.03 125.55
CA LYS A 651 0.11 241.35 126.72
C LYS A 651 1.54 241.84 127.10
N SER A 652 1.74 242.37 128.31
CA SER A 652 3.03 242.98 128.74
C SER A 652 3.92 242.05 129.59
N VAL A 653 5.26 242.19 129.48
CA VAL A 653 6.27 241.43 130.26
C VAL A 653 7.55 242.29 130.49
N VAL A 654 8.35 241.95 131.51
CA VAL A 654 9.62 242.55 131.95
C VAL A 654 10.52 241.36 132.43
N THR A 655 11.86 241.34 132.47
CA THR A 655 12.91 242.38 132.61
C THR A 655 14.21 241.93 131.91
N SER A 656 15.36 242.58 132.18
CA SER A 656 16.71 242.02 132.02
C SER A 656 16.94 240.79 132.94
N THR A 657 18.08 240.10 133.03
CA THR A 657 19.53 240.33 132.78
C THR A 657 20.19 238.93 132.86
N TYR A 658 21.36 238.54 132.31
CA TYR A 658 22.39 239.09 131.39
C TYR A 658 23.43 237.95 131.25
N TYR A 659 23.78 237.36 130.11
CA TYR A 659 23.20 237.27 128.76
C TYR A 659 23.21 235.77 128.34
N GLY A 660 22.55 235.28 127.28
CA GLY A 660 21.69 235.91 126.29
C GLY A 660 21.95 235.36 124.86
N SER A 661 21.01 235.60 123.93
CA SER A 661 21.04 235.15 122.51
C SER A 661 20.82 233.64 122.27
N TRP A 662 20.74 233.19 121.02
CA TRP A 662 19.46 232.99 120.30
C TRP A 662 19.56 231.93 119.17
N SER A 663 18.42 231.33 118.80
CA SER A 663 18.23 230.39 117.64
C SER A 663 18.99 229.06 117.75
N SER A 664 18.84 228.03 116.89
CA SER A 664 18.03 227.80 115.66
C SER A 664 17.74 226.28 115.54
N TRP A 665 16.84 225.74 114.69
CA TRP A 665 15.85 226.36 113.78
C TRP A 665 14.49 225.61 113.90
N GLU A 666 13.83 225.11 112.82
CA GLU A 666 12.46 224.54 112.93
C GLU A 666 12.05 223.47 111.86
N TYR A 667 10.73 223.24 111.66
CA TYR A 667 10.06 221.93 111.44
C TYR A 667 9.21 221.77 110.13
N ARG A 668 8.50 220.63 109.95
CA ARG A 668 7.44 220.23 108.93
C ARG A 668 7.97 219.49 107.65
N GLY A 669 7.22 218.72 106.83
CA GLY A 669 5.75 218.52 106.62
C GLY A 669 5.26 217.15 106.03
N TYR A 670 4.66 217.10 104.81
CA TYR A 670 3.79 216.00 104.24
C TYR A 670 4.12 215.62 102.74
N HIS A 671 3.48 214.73 101.93
CA HIS A 671 2.08 214.17 101.85
C HIS A 671 1.94 212.74 101.18
N THR A 672 1.14 212.54 100.09
CA THR A 672 0.66 211.23 99.47
C THR A 672 0.61 211.30 97.90
N GLN A 673 0.12 210.37 97.02
CA GLN A 673 -0.84 209.22 97.10
C GLN A 673 -0.96 208.33 95.80
N MET A 674 -1.23 207.00 95.91
CA MET A 674 -2.05 206.09 95.01
C MET A 674 -1.74 205.95 93.47
N ARG A 675 -2.26 205.01 92.64
CA ARG A 675 -2.77 203.58 92.62
C ARG A 675 -3.10 203.25 91.11
N CYS A 676 -3.40 202.09 90.49
CA CYS A 676 -3.88 200.69 90.68
C CYS A 676 -3.18 199.75 89.64
N ASP A 677 -2.96 198.44 89.81
CA ASP A 677 -3.78 197.22 90.07
C ASP A 677 -4.64 196.68 88.90
N LEU A 678 -4.29 195.51 88.31
CA LEU A 678 -5.19 194.37 87.96
C LEU A 678 -4.48 193.16 87.25
N TYR A 679 -5.20 192.03 87.09
CA TYR A 679 -4.76 190.72 86.51
C TYR A 679 -5.88 190.09 85.61
N GLU A 680 -5.96 188.82 85.15
CA GLU A 680 -5.54 187.48 85.66
C GLU A 680 -5.55 186.37 84.54
N ARG A 681 -4.99 185.18 84.80
CA ARG A 681 -5.21 183.83 84.16
C ARG A 681 -4.59 183.39 82.82
N GLU A 682 -4.30 182.07 82.79
CA GLU A 682 -3.73 181.22 81.73
C GLU A 682 -4.80 180.37 80.99
N ARG A 683 -4.49 179.83 79.80
CA ARG A 683 -5.08 178.58 79.24
C ARG A 683 -4.16 177.89 78.23
N PHE A 684 -4.14 176.55 78.25
CA PHE A 684 -3.57 175.70 77.21
C PHE A 684 -4.47 175.66 75.95
N LYS A 685 -3.88 175.38 74.78
CA LYS A 685 -4.63 174.97 73.56
C LYS A 685 -3.90 173.85 72.83
N TYR A 686 -4.67 173.11 72.04
CA TYR A 686 -4.27 171.92 71.30
C TYR A 686 -4.59 172.12 69.81
N ARG A 687 -3.85 171.49 68.89
CA ARG A 687 -4.20 171.43 67.47
C ARG A 687 -4.73 170.04 67.12
N THR A 688 -5.98 169.96 66.69
CA THR A 688 -6.62 168.74 66.21
C THR A 688 -6.61 168.69 64.68
N TRP A 689 -6.24 167.55 64.11
CA TRP A 689 -6.25 167.25 62.68
C TRP A 689 -7.59 166.63 62.25
N SER A 690 -7.87 166.56 60.95
CA SER A 690 -9.18 166.15 60.39
C SER A 690 -9.52 164.65 60.50
N ASP A 691 -8.85 163.92 61.40
CA ASP A 691 -9.20 162.57 61.86
C ASP A 691 -9.47 162.48 63.38
N GLY A 692 -9.13 163.53 64.15
CA GLY A 692 -9.19 163.56 65.61
C GLY A 692 -7.82 163.52 66.33
N ARG A 693 -6.69 163.28 65.64
CA ARG A 693 -5.36 163.36 66.26
C ARG A 693 -5.10 164.77 66.78
N THR A 694 -4.60 164.87 68.01
CA THR A 694 -4.49 166.13 68.73
C THR A 694 -3.10 166.31 69.35
N GLU A 695 -2.39 167.36 68.96
CA GLU A 695 -1.07 167.70 69.50
C GLU A 695 -1.13 168.92 70.43
N ALA A 696 -0.38 168.86 71.54
CA ALA A 696 -0.09 169.98 72.42
C ALA A 696 1.39 170.33 72.32
N TYR A 697 1.71 171.59 72.01
CA TYR A 697 3.07 172.11 72.04
C TYR A 697 3.24 173.14 73.17
N LYS A 698 4.39 173.11 73.82
CA LYS A 698 4.70 173.93 74.98
C LYS A 698 4.97 175.38 74.57
N VAL A 699 4.19 176.31 75.12
CA VAL A 699 4.51 177.74 75.08
C VAL A 699 5.35 178.08 76.32
N ASN A 700 6.48 178.78 76.15
CA ASN A 700 7.18 179.45 77.26
C ASN A 700 6.53 180.83 77.45
N TRP A 701 6.11 181.20 78.66
CA TRP A 701 4.88 182.00 78.78
C TRP A 701 4.90 183.36 79.52
N GLU A 702 4.25 184.33 78.86
CA GLU A 702 3.61 185.64 79.19
C GLU A 702 2.66 185.95 77.98
N GLU A 703 1.66 186.84 77.90
CA GLU A 703 0.65 187.53 78.75
C GLU A 703 -0.43 188.05 77.75
N LYS A 704 -1.77 188.04 77.90
CA LYS A 704 -2.74 187.36 78.81
C LYS A 704 -4.12 187.25 78.09
N CYS A 705 -4.96 186.26 78.41
CA CYS A 705 -6.28 185.97 77.77
C CYS A 705 -6.25 185.62 76.25
N GLY A 706 -7.33 185.22 75.53
CA GLY A 706 -8.76 184.99 75.87
C GLY A 706 -9.63 184.49 74.67
N SER A 707 -10.90 184.94 74.62
CA SER A 707 -11.90 184.96 73.52
C SER A 707 -12.50 183.66 72.90
N TRP A 708 -13.58 183.86 72.10
CA TRP A 708 -14.51 182.91 71.42
C TRP A 708 -14.81 183.42 69.96
N THR A 709 -15.87 183.14 69.16
CA THR A 709 -17.25 182.58 69.34
C THR A 709 -17.87 182.07 68.00
N ASP A 710 -19.13 181.62 67.99
CA ASP A 710 -19.82 180.66 67.09
C ASP A 710 -21.31 181.08 66.83
N SER A 711 -22.20 180.54 65.95
CA SER A 711 -22.23 179.70 64.71
C SER A 711 -23.69 179.63 64.14
N GLY A 712 -23.98 178.92 63.01
CA GLY A 712 -25.37 178.63 62.51
C GLY A 712 -25.49 178.12 61.04
N GLU A 713 -26.49 177.28 60.69
CA GLU A 713 -26.53 176.39 59.48
C GLU A 713 -27.97 175.91 59.08
N TYR A 714 -28.25 175.49 57.80
CA TYR A 714 -29.34 174.55 57.36
C TYR A 714 -29.37 174.25 55.81
N ASP A 715 -29.92 173.07 55.42
CA ASP A 715 -30.39 172.44 54.14
C ASP A 715 -30.41 173.24 52.78
N ILE A 716 -30.43 172.63 51.57
CA ILE A 716 -30.87 171.29 51.08
C ILE A 716 -29.81 170.65 50.16
#